data_AF-A0A3M1JDH9-F1
#
_entry.id   AF-A0A3M1JDH9-F1
#
_cell.length_a   1.000
_cell.length_b   1.000
_cell.length_c   1.000
_cell.angle_alpha   90.00
_cell.angle_beta   90.00
_cell.angle_gamma   90.00
#
_symmetry.space_group_name_H-M   'P 1'
#
loop_
_entity.id
_entity.type
_entity.pdbx_description
1 polymer ?
#
loop_
_entity_poly.entity_id
_entity_poly.type
_entity_poly.pdbx_seq_one_letter_code
_entity_poly.pdbx_strand_id
1 'polypeptide(L)'
;QAPAPATQKFQYTIQAKGRLADVEEFKAIVIRARPDGSIIRLRDVARVELGAETYGWYGMLNGKPAALLAVYQLPDANALDLAKGIRAQMERLAQRFPEDLTYGVTYDTTLYVETSIKEVLITLLQALGLVIFVVFVFLQDWRSTLIPAIAIPVSLIGTFAALLMMGFTINTISLFGLILAIGVVVDDAIVVVENVQRHMADGLEPREATRKAMEEVTGPVIATTLVLLAVFVPVAFTPGLTGRLFEQFAATIAVSVSLSSVNALTLSPALCASILRPPKAVQRGPLAWFESVIGATRKGYTRLVHRLVRMLAISMIAFAAVLGATGYLAKLLPTGFVPSEDRGGFFVDVRLPDGAALPRTAAVLSEVETILMKTPGVANVISVGGYSILASSVIPNGAFLVAVLEPWDERKDPALHLGAILKSVTPKLLAIPSATIIPFNIPPIPGLGTTGGFEFVLQDTQGRPPPELAAALGGLIVAANGQPEVSNVFSTFRANSPQIFVDVNRELAKTKGVDVSAIFEVLGANFGSYYVNDFNKFGRVYRVFIQAVGERRATPEDIGNVHVRNRDGEMIPLRSFVTVKPILGPETIERYNLFRSAIVNGVPAPGFASGQAIEAMERLGNSSLPQGYTYEWTGMALEEKKAAEAGSLVFILSIIFAY
;
A
#
# COMPACT_ATOMS: atom_id res chain seq x y z
N GLN A 1 46.65 -43.61 -10.63
CA GLN A 1 48.04 -43.31 -10.19
C GLN A 1 47.95 -42.23 -9.13
N ALA A 2 48.54 -42.42 -7.94
CA ALA A 2 48.61 -41.34 -6.97
C ALA A 2 49.51 -40.23 -7.54
N PRO A 3 49.05 -38.97 -7.61
CA PRO A 3 49.74 -37.91 -8.34
C PRO A 3 51.09 -37.47 -7.73
N ALA A 4 51.43 -37.93 -6.52
CA ALA A 4 52.71 -37.65 -5.87
C ALA A 4 53.57 -38.94 -5.76
N PRO A 5 54.87 -38.88 -6.13
CA PRO A 5 55.81 -39.98 -5.89
C PRO A 5 55.92 -40.33 -4.40
N ALA A 6 56.17 -41.60 -4.07
CA ALA A 6 56.25 -42.10 -2.68
C ALA A 6 57.35 -41.44 -1.82
N THR A 7 58.31 -40.76 -2.45
CA THR A 7 59.41 -40.03 -1.81
C THR A 7 59.12 -38.54 -1.60
N GLN A 8 58.02 -38.00 -2.13
CA GLN A 8 57.65 -36.59 -2.04
C GLN A 8 57.16 -36.26 -0.62
N LYS A 9 57.97 -35.53 0.15
CA LYS A 9 57.67 -35.16 1.55
C LYS A 9 56.89 -33.86 1.71
N PHE A 10 56.97 -32.96 0.72
CA PHE A 10 56.31 -31.65 0.75
C PHE A 10 55.40 -31.49 -0.47
N GLN A 11 54.20 -30.96 -0.24
CA GLN A 11 53.27 -30.57 -1.28
C GLN A 11 52.92 -29.09 -1.06
N TYR A 12 53.18 -28.27 -2.08
CA TYR A 12 52.93 -26.83 -2.03
C TYR A 12 51.68 -26.47 -2.83
N THR A 13 50.91 -25.52 -2.34
CA THR A 13 49.83 -24.89 -3.11
C THR A 13 50.42 -23.77 -3.97
N ILE A 14 50.28 -23.89 -5.30
CA ILE A 14 50.71 -22.84 -6.23
C ILE A 14 49.63 -21.76 -6.27
N GLN A 15 50.01 -20.51 -5.98
CA GLN A 15 49.15 -19.34 -6.19
C GLN A 15 49.74 -18.47 -7.29
N ALA A 16 48.90 -18.09 -8.26
CA ALA A 16 49.25 -17.13 -9.30
C ALA A 16 48.26 -15.97 -9.25
N LYS A 17 48.75 -14.75 -9.45
CA LYS A 17 47.90 -13.55 -9.50
C LYS A 17 47.05 -13.61 -10.78
N GLY A 18 45.73 -13.76 -10.60
CA GLY A 18 44.77 -13.81 -11.71
C GLY A 18 44.10 -12.47 -11.96
N ARG A 19 43.20 -12.06 -11.05
CA ARG A 19 42.40 -10.83 -11.20
C ARG A 19 43.20 -9.59 -10.81
N LEU A 20 42.93 -8.49 -11.51
CA LEU A 20 43.41 -7.15 -11.16
C LEU A 20 42.63 -6.62 -9.96
N ALA A 21 43.23 -5.74 -9.16
CA ALA A 21 42.60 -5.19 -7.95
C ALA A 21 42.41 -3.67 -7.98
N ASP A 22 43.33 -2.96 -8.64
CA ASP A 22 43.39 -1.51 -8.62
C ASP A 22 43.30 -0.88 -10.00
N VAL A 23 42.77 0.35 -10.04
CA VAL A 23 42.61 1.14 -11.26
C VAL A 23 43.93 1.26 -12.03
N GLU A 24 45.06 1.41 -11.32
CA GLU A 24 46.39 1.48 -11.95
C GLU A 24 46.80 0.18 -12.66
N GLU A 25 46.35 -0.98 -12.18
CA GLU A 25 46.60 -2.26 -12.85
C GLU A 25 45.81 -2.38 -14.14
N PHE A 26 44.55 -1.92 -14.13
CA PHE A 26 43.74 -1.82 -15.35
C PHE A 26 44.36 -0.85 -16.36
N LYS A 27 44.83 0.31 -15.91
CA LYS A 27 45.57 1.28 -16.74
C LYS A 27 46.82 0.68 -17.38
N ALA A 28 47.44 -0.30 -16.71
CA ALA A 28 48.66 -0.96 -17.18
C ALA A 28 48.41 -2.11 -18.17
N ILE A 29 47.16 -2.51 -18.43
CA ILE A 29 46.82 -3.56 -19.41
C ILE A 29 47.45 -3.22 -20.76
N VAL A 30 48.20 -4.18 -21.31
CA VAL A 30 48.85 -4.05 -22.61
C VAL A 30 47.85 -4.35 -23.72
N ILE A 31 47.60 -3.37 -24.58
CA ILE A 31 46.70 -3.50 -25.74
C ILE A 31 47.48 -3.95 -26.97
N ARG A 32 48.67 -3.39 -27.19
CA ARG A 32 49.53 -3.75 -28.32
C ARG A 32 51.00 -3.52 -28.00
N ALA A 33 51.85 -4.50 -28.29
CA ALA A 33 53.29 -4.33 -28.36
C ALA A 33 53.72 -4.10 -29.81
N ARG A 34 54.56 -3.09 -30.05
CA ARG A 34 55.12 -2.81 -31.39
C ARG A 34 56.48 -3.50 -31.57
N PRO A 35 56.91 -3.75 -32.83
CA PRO A 35 58.21 -4.38 -33.11
C PRO A 35 59.42 -3.59 -32.59
N ASP A 36 59.28 -2.28 -32.38
CA ASP A 36 60.30 -1.39 -31.81
C ASP A 36 60.41 -1.49 -30.27
N GLY A 37 59.63 -2.36 -29.64
CA GLY A 37 59.58 -2.53 -28.19
C GLY A 37 58.67 -1.53 -27.47
N SER A 38 58.05 -0.58 -28.17
CA SER A 38 57.07 0.33 -27.57
C SER A 38 55.75 -0.41 -27.28
N ILE A 39 55.12 -0.06 -26.15
CA ILE A 39 53.91 -0.73 -25.65
C ILE A 39 52.79 0.30 -25.55
N ILE A 40 51.66 0.01 -26.20
CA ILE A 40 50.41 0.75 -26.03
C ILE A 40 49.62 0.09 -24.91
N ARG A 41 49.33 0.85 -23.86
CA ARG A 41 48.55 0.42 -22.70
C ARG A 41 47.13 0.97 -22.75
N LEU A 42 46.24 0.42 -21.93
CA LEU A 42 44.85 0.87 -21.86
C LEU A 42 44.73 2.36 -21.50
N ARG A 43 45.58 2.85 -20.59
CA ARG A 43 45.63 4.27 -20.21
C ARG A 43 45.94 5.22 -21.38
N ASP A 44 46.58 4.72 -22.43
CA ASP A 44 46.95 5.53 -23.59
C ASP A 44 45.76 5.73 -24.54
N VAL A 45 44.68 4.95 -24.38
CA VAL A 45 43.50 4.94 -25.27
C VAL A 45 42.16 5.08 -24.54
N ALA A 46 42.12 4.98 -23.22
CA ALA A 46 40.89 5.05 -22.42
C ALA A 46 41.11 5.67 -21.03
N ARG A 47 40.07 6.35 -20.52
CA ARG A 47 39.97 6.72 -19.11
C ARG A 47 39.52 5.50 -18.32
N VAL A 48 40.26 5.19 -17.25
CA VAL A 48 39.96 4.07 -16.35
C VAL A 48 39.72 4.66 -14.96
N GLU A 49 38.55 4.40 -14.40
CA GLU A 49 38.14 4.89 -13.09
C GLU A 49 37.25 3.91 -12.36
N LEU A 50 37.14 4.09 -11.04
CA LEU A 50 36.18 3.37 -10.21
C LEU A 50 34.89 4.22 -10.14
N GLY A 51 33.92 3.89 -10.97
CA GLY A 51 32.63 4.57 -11.06
C GLY A 51 31.47 3.79 -10.43
N ALA A 52 30.26 4.34 -10.56
CA ALA A 52 29.02 3.63 -10.26
C ALA A 52 28.72 2.57 -11.32
N GLU A 53 28.02 1.49 -10.93
CA GLU A 53 27.56 0.45 -11.89
C GLU A 53 26.55 1.02 -12.89
N THR A 54 25.73 1.97 -12.45
CA THR A 54 24.70 2.62 -13.27
C THR A 54 24.61 4.10 -12.90
N TYR A 55 24.44 4.93 -13.93
CA TYR A 55 24.17 6.37 -13.83
C TYR A 55 22.76 6.71 -14.31
N GLY A 56 21.90 5.70 -14.47
CA GLY A 56 20.53 5.87 -15.00
C GLY A 56 19.58 6.52 -14.01
N TRP A 57 19.94 6.55 -12.72
CA TRP A 57 19.15 7.16 -11.66
C TRP A 57 20.06 7.67 -10.53
N TYR A 58 19.53 8.55 -9.68
CA TYR A 58 20.22 9.07 -8.50
C TYR A 58 19.22 9.40 -7.39
N GLY A 59 19.71 9.50 -6.15
CA GLY A 59 18.93 9.86 -4.98
C GLY A 59 19.32 11.22 -4.39
N MET A 60 18.31 11.95 -3.90
CA MET A 60 18.47 13.19 -3.15
C MET A 60 17.57 13.19 -1.92
N LEU A 61 17.99 13.94 -0.90
CA LEU A 61 17.22 14.26 0.29
C LEU A 61 17.29 15.77 0.54
N ASN A 62 16.15 16.45 0.50
CA ASN A 62 16.04 17.89 0.73
C ASN A 62 17.06 18.72 -0.09
N GLY A 63 17.23 18.38 -1.37
CA GLY A 63 18.10 19.05 -2.34
C GLY A 63 19.56 18.63 -2.27
N LYS A 64 19.92 17.70 -1.38
CA LYS A 64 21.30 17.23 -1.20
C LYS A 64 21.47 15.81 -1.73
N PRO A 65 22.60 15.46 -2.38
CA PRO A 65 22.88 14.09 -2.80
C PRO A 65 22.78 13.10 -1.63
N ALA A 66 22.05 12.01 -1.83
CA ALA A 66 21.84 10.99 -0.80
C ALA A 66 21.83 9.58 -1.40
N ALA A 67 22.45 8.63 -0.71
CA ALA A 67 22.29 7.21 -1.01
C ALA A 67 20.98 6.74 -0.37
N LEU A 68 19.99 6.40 -1.21
CA LEU A 68 18.68 5.97 -0.75
C LEU A 68 18.64 4.45 -0.58
N LEU A 69 18.16 4.00 0.57
CA LEU A 69 17.95 2.59 0.89
C LEU A 69 16.47 2.35 1.15
N ALA A 70 15.80 1.67 0.22
CA ALA A 70 14.44 1.18 0.43
C ALA A 70 14.50 -0.20 1.10
N VAL A 71 13.83 -0.37 2.23
CA VAL A 71 13.73 -1.66 2.93
C VAL A 71 12.30 -2.17 2.81
N TYR A 72 12.15 -3.36 2.25
CA TYR A 72 10.87 -4.03 2.08
C TYR A 72 10.70 -5.11 3.14
N GLN A 73 9.53 -5.13 3.76
CA GLN A 73 9.14 -6.13 4.73
C GLN A 73 8.87 -7.47 4.04
N LEU A 74 9.34 -8.57 4.63
CA LEU A 74 8.95 -9.91 4.20
C LEU A 74 7.49 -10.22 4.62
N PRO A 75 6.74 -11.02 3.85
CA PRO A 75 5.31 -11.26 4.11
C PRO A 75 4.96 -11.77 5.52
N ASP A 76 5.88 -12.44 6.19
CA ASP A 76 5.75 -13.06 7.52
C ASP A 76 6.41 -12.25 8.64
N ALA A 77 7.10 -11.16 8.33
CA ALA A 77 7.78 -10.33 9.31
C ALA A 77 6.81 -9.35 10.01
N ASN A 78 7.14 -8.89 11.21
CA ASN A 78 6.43 -7.78 11.88
C ASN A 78 7.08 -6.43 11.53
N ALA A 79 6.26 -5.45 11.13
CA ALA A 79 6.76 -4.15 10.67
C ALA A 79 7.43 -3.33 11.79
N LEU A 80 6.85 -3.33 13.00
CA LEU A 80 7.37 -2.59 14.14
C LEU A 80 8.69 -3.19 14.65
N ASP A 81 8.79 -4.52 14.70
CA ASP A 81 10.02 -5.19 15.08
C ASP A 81 11.12 -5.01 14.04
N LEU A 82 10.76 -5.05 12.75
CA LEU A 82 11.67 -4.74 11.65
C LEU A 82 12.21 -3.30 11.77
N ALA A 83 11.34 -2.31 11.98
CA ALA A 83 11.75 -0.91 12.14
C ALA A 83 12.70 -0.71 13.33
N LYS A 84 12.41 -1.32 14.49
CA LYS A 84 13.31 -1.32 15.65
C LYS A 84 14.66 -1.96 15.32
N GLY A 85 14.65 -3.10 14.63
CA GLY A 85 15.85 -3.80 14.19
C GLY A 85 16.69 -2.95 13.23
N ILE A 86 16.06 -2.28 12.26
CA ILE A 86 16.74 -1.36 11.34
C ILE A 86 17.39 -0.20 12.10
N ARG A 87 16.67 0.46 13.01
CA ARG A 87 17.20 1.57 13.81
C ARG A 87 18.41 1.13 14.63
N ALA A 88 18.30 0.01 15.35
CA ALA A 88 19.39 -0.55 16.14
C ALA A 88 20.62 -0.93 15.29
N GLN A 89 20.40 -1.49 14.10
CA GLN A 89 21.51 -1.81 13.19
C GLN A 89 22.16 -0.56 12.61
N MET A 90 21.38 0.45 12.25
CA MET A 90 21.92 1.71 11.71
C MET A 90 22.68 2.49 12.78
N GLU A 91 22.19 2.54 14.02
CA GLU A 91 22.91 3.14 15.16
C GLU A 91 24.27 2.45 15.38
N ARG A 92 24.29 1.11 15.35
CA ARG A 92 25.53 0.32 15.46
C ARG A 92 26.50 0.61 14.31
N LEU A 93 26.01 0.72 13.08
CA LEU A 93 26.84 0.98 11.90
C LEU A 93 27.36 2.43 11.87
N ALA A 94 26.55 3.38 12.33
CA ALA A 94 26.88 4.81 12.37
C ALA A 94 28.11 5.11 13.22
N GLN A 95 28.40 4.30 14.25
CA GLN A 95 29.63 4.40 15.04
C GLN A 95 30.92 4.23 14.21
N ARG A 96 30.83 3.66 13.00
CA ARG A 96 31.96 3.41 12.11
C ARG A 96 31.92 4.26 10.85
N PHE A 97 30.97 5.19 10.75
CA PHE A 97 30.89 6.08 9.60
C PHE A 97 32.05 7.10 9.62
N PRO A 98 32.53 7.50 8.44
CA PRO A 98 33.37 8.69 8.30
C PRO A 98 32.67 9.94 8.88
N GLU A 99 33.44 10.95 9.27
CA GLU A 99 32.91 12.19 9.88
C GLU A 99 31.94 12.99 8.98
N ASP A 100 32.02 12.78 7.66
CA ASP A 100 31.20 13.43 6.64
C ASP A 100 29.95 12.62 6.22
N LEU A 101 29.68 11.50 6.90
CA LEU A 101 28.54 10.63 6.59
C LEU A 101 27.55 10.54 7.76
N THR A 102 26.32 10.98 7.53
CA THR A 102 25.18 10.79 8.45
C THR A 102 24.10 9.94 7.79
N TYR A 103 23.20 9.37 8.59
CA TYR A 103 21.99 8.70 8.10
C TYR A 103 20.74 9.33 8.70
N GLY A 104 19.60 9.14 8.03
CA GLY A 104 18.29 9.48 8.53
C GLY A 104 17.26 8.46 8.06
N VAL A 105 16.30 8.12 8.93
CA VAL A 105 15.12 7.33 8.57
C VAL A 105 13.99 8.32 8.31
N THR A 106 13.91 8.84 7.09
CA THR A 106 13.01 9.95 6.75
C THR A 106 11.60 9.51 6.42
N TYR A 107 11.42 8.37 5.75
CA TYR A 107 10.10 7.80 5.48
C TYR A 107 9.94 6.46 6.19
N ASP A 108 9.03 6.42 7.17
CA ASP A 108 8.78 5.25 8.02
C ASP A 108 7.27 5.00 8.09
N THR A 109 6.81 3.93 7.43
CA THR A 109 5.39 3.55 7.43
C THR A 109 4.91 3.07 8.79
N THR A 110 5.82 2.69 9.70
CA THR A 110 5.46 2.19 11.03
C THR A 110 5.01 3.28 11.98
N LEU A 111 5.37 4.55 11.71
CA LEU A 111 4.90 5.69 12.49
C LEU A 111 3.37 5.82 12.46
N TYR A 112 2.76 5.56 11.29
CA TYR A 112 1.30 5.51 11.14
C TYR A 112 0.69 4.39 11.97
N VAL A 113 1.30 3.19 11.95
CA VAL A 113 0.83 2.02 12.69
C VAL A 113 0.92 2.27 14.20
N GLU A 114 2.04 2.78 14.70
CA GLU A 114 2.25 3.10 16.12
C GLU A 114 1.26 4.16 16.60
N THR A 115 1.10 5.24 15.84
CA THR A 115 0.15 6.31 16.16
C THR A 115 -1.29 5.81 16.13
N SER A 116 -1.67 5.03 15.11
CA SER A 116 -2.99 4.40 15.02
C SER A 116 -3.27 3.49 16.20
N ILE A 117 -2.32 2.63 16.61
CA ILE A 117 -2.50 1.76 17.79
C ILE A 117 -2.68 2.60 19.06
N LYS A 118 -1.88 3.66 19.24
CA LYS A 118 -2.00 4.58 20.38
C LYS A 118 -3.38 5.24 20.43
N GLU A 119 -3.86 5.79 19.32
CA GLU A 119 -5.18 6.41 19.23
C GLU A 119 -6.32 5.42 19.47
N VAL A 120 -6.18 4.20 18.94
CA VAL A 120 -7.14 3.12 19.16
C VAL A 120 -7.18 2.71 20.64
N LEU A 121 -6.04 2.66 21.34
CA LEU A 121 -5.99 2.41 22.78
C LEU A 121 -6.63 3.55 23.60
N ILE A 122 -6.38 4.81 23.23
CA ILE A 122 -7.04 5.97 23.84
C ILE A 122 -8.55 5.87 23.65
N THR A 123 -9.00 5.57 22.43
CA THR A 123 -10.41 5.39 22.09
C THR A 123 -11.03 4.23 22.88
N LEU A 124 -10.33 3.11 23.02
CA LEU A 124 -10.76 1.97 23.82
C LEU A 124 -10.98 2.35 25.29
N LEU A 125 -10.05 3.10 25.89
CA LEU A 125 -10.16 3.58 27.27
C LEU A 125 -11.28 4.61 27.43
N GLN A 126 -11.45 5.52 26.46
CA GLN A 126 -12.55 6.47 26.44
C GLN A 126 -13.90 5.76 26.33
N ALA A 127 -14.04 4.81 25.41
CA ALA A 127 -15.25 4.00 25.23
C ALA A 127 -15.58 3.22 26.51
N LEU A 128 -14.59 2.57 27.13
CA LEU A 128 -14.77 1.87 28.40
C LEU A 128 -15.25 2.83 29.51
N GLY A 129 -14.61 4.01 29.64
CA GLY A 129 -15.02 5.03 30.61
C GLY A 129 -16.43 5.55 30.36
N LEU A 130 -16.80 5.79 29.11
CA LEU A 130 -18.13 6.23 28.70
C LEU A 130 -19.20 5.19 29.00
N VAL A 131 -18.91 3.91 28.71
CA VAL A 131 -19.86 2.82 28.99
C VAL A 131 -20.04 2.64 30.49
N ILE A 132 -18.97 2.62 31.28
CA ILE A 132 -19.06 2.59 32.75
C ILE A 132 -19.85 3.78 33.29
N PHE A 133 -19.64 4.98 32.74
CA PHE A 133 -20.37 6.18 33.11
C PHE A 133 -21.87 6.05 32.80
N VAL A 134 -22.25 5.58 31.61
CA VAL A 134 -23.65 5.35 31.24
C VAL A 134 -24.28 4.31 32.16
N VAL A 135 -23.60 3.19 32.43
CA VAL A 135 -24.06 2.16 33.37
C VAL A 135 -24.28 2.74 34.77
N PHE A 136 -23.39 3.61 35.24
CA PHE A 136 -23.56 4.31 36.52
C PHE A 136 -24.79 5.21 36.54
N VAL A 137 -25.05 5.96 35.46
CA VAL A 137 -26.23 6.83 35.36
C VAL A 137 -27.54 6.02 35.40
N PHE A 138 -27.57 4.83 34.76
CA PHE A 138 -28.74 3.96 34.77
C PHE A 138 -28.93 3.20 36.08
N LEU A 139 -27.88 2.59 36.63
CA LEU A 139 -27.98 1.77 37.84
C LEU A 139 -27.95 2.59 39.13
N GLN A 140 -27.48 3.84 39.08
CA GLN A 140 -27.40 4.81 40.18
C GLN A 140 -26.68 4.33 41.45
N ASP A 141 -25.97 3.20 41.38
CA ASP A 141 -25.25 2.59 42.48
C ASP A 141 -23.86 2.12 42.01
N TRP A 142 -22.82 2.58 42.73
CA TRP A 142 -21.44 2.31 42.35
C TRP A 142 -21.07 0.83 42.44
N ARG A 143 -21.72 0.05 43.31
CA ARG A 143 -21.43 -1.39 43.47
C ARG A 143 -22.03 -2.18 42.32
N SER A 144 -23.22 -1.79 41.87
CA SER A 144 -23.85 -2.38 40.70
C SER A 144 -23.08 -2.07 39.42
N THR A 145 -22.56 -0.84 39.28
CA THR A 145 -21.67 -0.47 38.16
C THR A 145 -20.34 -1.23 38.17
N LEU A 146 -19.83 -1.59 39.36
CA LEU A 146 -18.58 -2.33 39.46
C LEU A 146 -18.64 -3.70 38.78
N ILE A 147 -19.83 -4.33 38.70
CA ILE A 147 -19.99 -5.67 38.13
C ILE A 147 -19.70 -5.65 36.61
N PRO A 148 -20.38 -4.83 35.78
CA PRO A 148 -19.98 -4.67 34.39
C PRO A 148 -18.54 -4.13 34.23
N ALA A 149 -18.09 -3.23 35.12
CA ALA A 149 -16.73 -2.68 35.06
C ALA A 149 -15.62 -3.75 35.24
N ILE A 150 -15.90 -4.84 35.97
CA ILE A 150 -15.01 -6.01 36.09
C ILE A 150 -15.24 -6.99 34.93
N ALA A 151 -16.48 -7.14 34.47
CA ALA A 151 -16.82 -8.08 33.42
C ALA A 151 -16.13 -7.72 32.08
N ILE A 152 -16.09 -6.43 31.72
CA ILE A 152 -15.53 -5.99 30.43
C ILE A 152 -14.04 -6.34 30.29
N PRO A 153 -13.14 -5.97 31.22
CA PRO A 153 -11.73 -6.31 31.09
C PRO A 153 -11.48 -7.81 31.03
N VAL A 154 -12.24 -8.62 31.78
CA VAL A 154 -12.10 -10.08 31.78
C VAL A 154 -12.42 -10.65 30.40
N SER A 155 -13.53 -10.22 29.79
CA SER A 155 -13.91 -10.67 28.45
C SER A 155 -12.91 -10.20 27.40
N LEU A 156 -12.47 -8.93 27.42
CA LEU A 156 -11.50 -8.39 26.46
C LEU A 156 -10.12 -9.09 26.56
N ILE A 157 -9.60 -9.29 27.77
CA ILE A 157 -8.34 -10.02 27.99
C ILE A 157 -8.47 -11.47 27.52
N GLY A 158 -9.60 -12.11 27.80
CA GLY A 158 -9.91 -13.44 27.29
C GLY A 158 -9.96 -13.48 25.75
N THR A 159 -10.50 -12.44 25.11
CA THR A 159 -10.51 -12.33 23.65
C THR A 159 -9.09 -12.27 23.09
N PHE A 160 -8.19 -11.48 23.69
CA PHE A 160 -6.79 -11.47 23.25
C PHE A 160 -6.13 -12.85 23.35
N ALA A 161 -6.36 -13.58 24.44
CA ALA A 161 -5.83 -14.94 24.61
C ALA A 161 -6.38 -15.91 23.55
N ALA A 162 -7.68 -15.84 23.27
CA ALA A 162 -8.31 -16.69 22.26
C ALA A 162 -7.88 -16.35 20.83
N LEU A 163 -7.77 -15.06 20.48
CA LEU A 163 -7.23 -14.63 19.19
C LEU A 163 -5.79 -15.11 18.99
N LEU A 164 -4.95 -15.05 20.03
CA LEU A 164 -3.59 -15.58 20.00
C LEU A 164 -3.58 -17.09 19.76
N MET A 165 -4.47 -17.86 20.41
CA MET A 165 -4.61 -19.30 20.19
C MET A 165 -5.06 -19.65 18.76
N MET A 166 -5.84 -18.77 18.12
CA MET A 166 -6.27 -18.92 16.72
C MET A 166 -5.20 -18.47 15.71
N GLY A 167 -4.06 -17.94 16.17
CA GLY A 167 -2.99 -17.43 15.31
C GLY A 167 -3.26 -16.04 14.73
N PHE A 168 -4.25 -15.31 15.27
CA PHE A 168 -4.50 -13.93 14.87
C PHE A 168 -3.53 -12.95 15.55
N THR A 169 -3.29 -11.83 14.88
CA THR A 169 -2.43 -10.75 15.37
C THR A 169 -3.26 -9.59 15.88
N ILE A 170 -2.68 -8.82 16.80
CA ILE A 170 -3.24 -7.52 17.19
C ILE A 170 -2.90 -6.51 16.10
N ASN A 171 -3.93 -5.97 15.46
CA ASN A 171 -3.83 -4.94 14.43
C ASN A 171 -5.04 -4.00 14.50
N THR A 172 -5.08 -3.00 13.61
CA THR A 172 -6.14 -1.98 13.58
C THR A 172 -7.54 -2.59 13.46
N ILE A 173 -7.71 -3.64 12.65
CA ILE A 173 -9.02 -4.28 12.41
C ILE A 173 -9.48 -5.07 13.64
N SER A 174 -8.58 -5.87 14.24
CA SER A 174 -8.92 -6.59 15.47
C SER A 174 -9.24 -5.63 16.62
N LEU A 175 -8.51 -4.51 16.73
CA LEU A 175 -8.77 -3.53 17.78
C LEU A 175 -10.08 -2.76 17.56
N PHE A 176 -10.45 -2.45 16.31
CA PHE A 176 -11.79 -1.91 16.01
C PHE A 176 -12.90 -2.91 16.34
N GLY A 177 -12.69 -4.19 16.03
CA GLY A 177 -13.57 -5.27 16.47
C GLY A 177 -13.78 -5.28 17.99
N LEU A 178 -12.70 -5.10 18.76
CA LEU A 178 -12.77 -5.01 20.22
C LEU A 178 -13.51 -3.76 20.72
N ILE A 179 -13.28 -2.59 20.09
CA ILE A 179 -14.01 -1.36 20.45
C ILE A 179 -15.51 -1.55 20.24
N LEU A 180 -15.92 -2.13 19.10
CA LEU A 180 -17.33 -2.43 18.85
C LEU A 180 -17.86 -3.47 19.83
N ALA A 181 -17.05 -4.48 20.16
CA ALA A 181 -17.42 -5.51 21.11
C ALA A 181 -17.68 -4.97 22.52
N ILE A 182 -17.07 -3.87 22.96
CA ILE A 182 -17.34 -3.30 24.30
C ILE A 182 -18.83 -3.08 24.52
N GLY A 183 -19.54 -2.50 23.54
CA GLY A 183 -20.98 -2.26 23.68
C GLY A 183 -21.75 -3.57 23.88
N VAL A 184 -21.45 -4.56 23.05
CA VAL A 184 -22.14 -5.86 23.06
C VAL A 184 -21.81 -6.69 24.30
N VAL A 185 -20.55 -6.69 24.73
CA VAL A 185 -20.07 -7.42 25.92
C VAL A 185 -20.71 -6.89 27.21
N VAL A 186 -21.05 -5.61 27.23
CA VAL A 186 -21.64 -4.98 28.41
C VAL A 186 -23.12 -5.31 28.56
N ASP A 187 -23.84 -5.48 27.45
CA ASP A 187 -25.28 -5.72 27.45
C ASP A 187 -25.65 -6.95 28.31
N ASP A 188 -24.93 -8.08 28.14
CA ASP A 188 -25.22 -9.30 28.90
C ASP A 188 -25.06 -9.09 30.42
N ALA A 189 -23.99 -8.41 30.83
CA ALA A 189 -23.70 -8.13 32.24
C ALA A 189 -24.70 -7.13 32.83
N ILE A 190 -25.11 -6.11 32.06
CA ILE A 190 -26.14 -5.15 32.50
C ILE A 190 -27.47 -5.87 32.70
N VAL A 191 -27.93 -6.68 31.74
CA VAL A 191 -29.23 -7.35 31.81
C VAL A 191 -29.32 -8.24 33.05
N VAL A 192 -28.23 -8.95 33.38
CA VAL A 192 -28.16 -9.73 34.62
C VAL A 192 -28.28 -8.82 35.84
N VAL A 193 -27.44 -7.78 35.94
CA VAL A 193 -27.41 -6.89 37.11
C VAL A 193 -28.73 -6.12 37.31
N GLU A 194 -29.32 -5.62 36.23
CA GLU A 194 -30.61 -4.93 36.23
C GLU A 194 -31.72 -5.87 36.73
N ASN A 195 -31.77 -7.10 36.24
CA ASN A 195 -32.81 -8.04 36.65
C ASN A 195 -32.64 -8.48 38.11
N VAL A 196 -31.40 -8.60 38.60
CA VAL A 196 -31.14 -8.83 40.03
C VAL A 196 -31.62 -7.64 40.87
N GLN A 197 -31.28 -6.41 40.48
CA GLN A 197 -31.73 -5.20 41.18
C GLN A 197 -33.26 -5.09 41.21
N ARG A 198 -33.95 -5.46 40.12
CA ARG A 198 -35.41 -5.49 40.05
C ARG A 198 -36.00 -6.42 41.11
N HIS A 199 -35.51 -7.66 41.22
CA HIS A 199 -35.97 -8.62 42.24
C HIS A 199 -35.57 -8.22 43.66
N MET A 200 -34.44 -7.54 43.85
CA MET A 200 -34.04 -6.97 45.15
C MET A 200 -34.92 -5.79 45.57
N ALA A 201 -35.37 -4.97 44.61
CA ALA A 201 -36.35 -3.91 44.85
C ALA A 201 -37.72 -4.47 45.27
N ASP A 202 -38.06 -5.66 44.79
CA ASP A 202 -39.26 -6.43 45.21
C ASP A 202 -39.10 -7.10 46.59
N GLY A 203 -37.95 -6.92 47.27
CA GLY A 203 -37.72 -7.32 48.65
C GLY A 203 -36.95 -8.63 48.85
N LEU A 204 -36.41 -9.24 47.79
CA LEU A 204 -35.60 -10.46 47.91
C LEU A 204 -34.15 -10.15 48.35
N GLU A 205 -33.57 -11.06 49.15
CA GLU A 205 -32.16 -11.00 49.52
C GLU A 205 -31.24 -11.23 48.29
N PRO A 206 -30.03 -10.64 48.23
CA PRO A 206 -29.18 -10.64 47.03
C PRO A 206 -28.98 -12.01 46.40
N ARG A 207 -28.80 -13.06 47.20
CA ARG A 207 -28.57 -14.43 46.71
C ARG A 207 -29.83 -15.04 46.10
N GLU A 208 -31.00 -14.81 46.70
CA GLU A 208 -32.28 -15.32 46.21
C GLU A 208 -32.73 -14.54 44.97
N ALA A 209 -32.58 -13.22 44.99
CA ALA A 209 -32.81 -12.35 43.85
C ALA A 209 -31.94 -12.75 42.66
N THR A 210 -30.66 -13.06 42.89
CA THR A 210 -29.75 -13.54 41.85
C THR A 210 -30.22 -14.86 41.25
N ARG A 211 -30.61 -15.84 42.07
CA ARG A 211 -31.07 -17.14 41.56
C ARG A 211 -32.30 -16.97 40.67
N LYS A 212 -33.28 -16.20 41.14
CA LYS A 212 -34.52 -15.94 40.41
C LYS A 212 -34.28 -15.12 39.13
N ALA A 213 -33.37 -14.15 39.18
CA ALA A 213 -33.00 -13.38 38.00
C ALA A 213 -32.37 -14.28 36.92
N MET A 214 -31.47 -15.20 37.30
CA MET A 214 -30.84 -16.14 36.36
C MET A 214 -31.84 -17.11 35.72
N GLU A 215 -32.87 -17.53 36.45
CA GLU A 215 -33.97 -18.35 35.87
C GLU A 215 -34.69 -17.61 34.72
N GLU A 216 -34.72 -16.28 34.75
CA GLU A 216 -35.38 -15.45 33.72
C GLU A 216 -34.44 -15.02 32.59
N VAL A 217 -33.17 -14.69 32.88
CA VAL A 217 -32.26 -14.07 31.89
C VAL A 217 -31.33 -15.05 31.17
N THR A 218 -31.16 -16.28 31.68
CA THR A 218 -30.25 -17.26 31.05
C THR A 218 -30.62 -17.55 29.59
N GLY A 219 -31.91 -17.78 29.31
CA GLY A 219 -32.41 -18.03 27.95
C GLY A 219 -32.15 -16.84 27.00
N PRO A 220 -32.58 -15.61 27.36
CA PRO A 220 -32.29 -14.40 26.59
C PRO A 220 -30.80 -14.14 26.31
N VAL A 221 -29.92 -14.32 27.30
CA VAL A 221 -28.46 -14.12 27.14
C VAL A 221 -27.87 -15.14 26.14
N ILE A 222 -28.27 -16.42 26.23
CA ILE A 222 -27.83 -17.43 25.28
C ILE A 222 -28.38 -17.14 23.87
N ALA A 223 -29.65 -16.76 23.75
CA ALA A 223 -30.28 -16.48 22.46
C ALA A 223 -29.62 -15.31 21.73
N THR A 224 -29.37 -14.21 22.43
CA THR A 224 -28.69 -13.03 21.86
C THR A 224 -27.25 -13.36 21.43
N THR A 225 -26.52 -14.12 22.24
CA THR A 225 -25.18 -14.64 21.90
C THR A 225 -25.21 -15.46 20.61
N LEU A 226 -26.15 -16.43 20.50
CA LEU A 226 -26.26 -17.29 19.33
C LEU A 226 -26.65 -16.51 18.07
N VAL A 227 -27.53 -15.51 18.17
CA VAL A 227 -27.89 -14.64 17.04
C VAL A 227 -26.66 -13.84 16.56
N LEU A 228 -25.84 -13.31 17.46
CA LEU A 228 -24.62 -12.61 17.09
C LEU A 228 -23.61 -13.56 16.42
N LEU A 229 -23.46 -14.78 16.95
CA LEU A 229 -22.62 -15.80 16.30
C LEU A 229 -23.17 -16.18 14.92
N ALA A 230 -24.47 -16.32 14.77
CA ALA A 230 -25.12 -16.62 13.50
C ALA A 230 -24.89 -15.53 12.44
N VAL A 231 -24.74 -14.27 12.84
CA VAL A 231 -24.43 -13.16 11.93
C VAL A 231 -22.93 -13.09 11.61
N PHE A 232 -22.05 -13.20 12.62
CA PHE A 232 -20.61 -12.97 12.42
C PHE A 232 -19.85 -14.21 11.94
N VAL A 233 -20.22 -15.43 12.35
CA VAL A 233 -19.50 -16.64 11.95
C VAL A 233 -19.53 -16.85 10.43
N PRO A 234 -20.66 -16.71 9.71
CA PRO A 234 -20.66 -16.82 8.25
C PRO A 234 -19.77 -15.78 7.56
N VAL A 235 -19.73 -14.56 8.10
CA VAL A 235 -18.90 -13.46 7.57
C VAL A 235 -17.40 -13.82 7.61
N ALA A 236 -16.96 -14.58 8.61
CA ALA A 236 -15.58 -15.03 8.72
C ALA A 236 -15.13 -15.98 7.59
N PHE A 237 -16.08 -16.61 6.88
CA PHE A 237 -15.80 -17.53 5.77
C PHE A 237 -15.87 -16.85 4.39
N THR A 238 -15.96 -15.52 4.35
CA THR A 238 -15.92 -14.78 3.09
C THR A 238 -14.57 -15.02 2.39
N PRO A 239 -14.53 -15.38 1.09
CA PRO A 239 -13.28 -15.58 0.37
C PRO A 239 -12.63 -14.24 -0.06
N GLY A 240 -11.39 -14.32 -0.55
CA GLY A 240 -10.67 -13.17 -1.11
C GLY A 240 -10.01 -12.27 -0.06
N LEU A 241 -9.46 -11.14 -0.51
CA LEU A 241 -8.73 -10.23 0.38
C LEU A 241 -9.66 -9.58 1.41
N THR A 242 -10.82 -9.09 0.97
CA THR A 242 -11.87 -8.54 1.84
C THR A 242 -12.30 -9.54 2.89
N GLY A 243 -12.39 -10.81 2.49
CA GLY A 243 -12.68 -11.91 3.39
C GLY A 243 -11.68 -12.06 4.54
N ARG A 244 -10.38 -11.88 4.27
CA ARG A 244 -9.35 -11.88 5.32
C ARG A 244 -9.48 -10.72 6.30
N LEU A 245 -9.91 -9.55 5.82
CA LEU A 245 -10.19 -8.40 6.69
C LEU A 245 -11.41 -8.68 7.58
N PHE A 246 -12.47 -9.24 7.01
CA PHE A 246 -13.68 -9.62 7.73
C PHE A 246 -13.49 -10.79 8.69
N GLU A 247 -12.64 -11.76 8.35
CA GLU A 247 -12.29 -12.90 9.20
C GLU A 247 -11.80 -12.45 10.58
N GLN A 248 -10.88 -11.49 10.61
CA GLN A 248 -10.33 -10.96 11.86
C GLN A 248 -11.36 -10.18 12.67
N PHE A 249 -12.17 -9.36 11.99
CA PHE A 249 -13.22 -8.57 12.62
C PHE A 249 -14.31 -9.46 13.23
N ALA A 250 -14.81 -10.41 12.44
CA ALA A 250 -15.84 -11.36 12.83
C ALA A 250 -15.37 -12.29 13.96
N ALA A 251 -14.16 -12.84 13.86
CA ALA A 251 -13.61 -13.71 14.90
C ALA A 251 -13.46 -12.95 16.23
N THR A 252 -12.99 -11.70 16.18
CA THR A 252 -12.86 -10.85 17.38
C THR A 252 -14.21 -10.68 18.08
N ILE A 253 -15.26 -10.31 17.34
CA ILE A 253 -16.59 -10.11 17.90
C ILE A 253 -17.17 -11.44 18.40
N ALA A 254 -17.15 -12.49 17.59
CA ALA A 254 -17.68 -13.80 17.95
C ALA A 254 -17.06 -14.35 19.24
N VAL A 255 -15.74 -14.28 19.37
CA VAL A 255 -15.02 -14.71 20.57
C VAL A 255 -15.33 -13.82 21.77
N SER A 256 -15.33 -12.49 21.60
CA SER A 256 -15.62 -11.56 22.70
C SER A 256 -17.03 -11.71 23.26
N VAL A 257 -18.04 -11.88 22.39
CA VAL A 257 -19.42 -12.10 22.78
C VAL A 257 -19.59 -13.48 23.42
N SER A 258 -18.92 -14.51 22.90
CA SER A 258 -18.95 -15.84 23.53
C SER A 258 -18.40 -15.81 24.95
N LEU A 259 -17.26 -15.12 25.15
CA LEU A 259 -16.67 -14.95 26.47
C LEU A 259 -17.52 -14.04 27.37
N SER A 260 -18.14 -13.00 26.83
CA SER A 260 -19.14 -12.18 27.52
C SER A 260 -20.28 -13.02 28.08
N SER A 261 -20.88 -13.87 27.24
CA SER A 261 -21.98 -14.74 27.63
C SER A 261 -21.58 -15.67 28.78
N VAL A 262 -20.40 -16.31 28.68
CA VAL A 262 -19.85 -17.15 29.77
C VAL A 262 -19.70 -16.32 31.04
N ASN A 263 -19.18 -15.10 30.94
CA ASN A 263 -18.96 -14.21 32.07
C ASN A 263 -20.28 -13.72 32.70
N ALA A 264 -21.30 -13.45 31.89
CA ALA A 264 -22.63 -13.05 32.31
C ALA A 264 -23.39 -14.20 32.99
N LEU A 265 -23.16 -15.44 32.57
CA LEU A 265 -23.79 -16.62 33.17
C LEU A 265 -23.05 -17.15 34.41
N THR A 266 -21.81 -16.71 34.67
CA THR A 266 -20.97 -17.23 35.76
C THR A 266 -20.52 -16.14 36.74
N LEU A 267 -19.60 -15.27 36.32
CA LEU A 267 -18.99 -14.26 37.19
C LEU A 267 -20.00 -13.19 37.61
N SER A 268 -20.81 -12.70 36.67
CA SER A 268 -21.77 -11.63 36.92
C SER A 268 -22.78 -11.98 38.03
N PRO A 269 -23.46 -13.14 38.02
CA PRO A 269 -24.33 -13.53 39.13
C PRO A 269 -23.55 -13.80 40.42
N ALA A 270 -22.34 -14.35 40.35
CA ALA A 270 -21.51 -14.56 41.54
C ALA A 270 -21.14 -13.22 42.22
N LEU A 271 -20.80 -12.20 41.44
CA LEU A 271 -20.56 -10.84 41.91
C LEU A 271 -21.84 -10.17 42.40
N CYS A 272 -22.98 -10.38 41.72
CA CYS A 272 -24.28 -9.88 42.16
C CYS A 272 -24.63 -10.38 43.56
N ALA A 273 -24.54 -11.69 43.78
CA ALA A 273 -24.87 -12.32 45.05
C ALA A 273 -23.93 -11.92 46.21
N SER A 274 -22.70 -11.48 45.91
CA SER A 274 -21.68 -11.18 46.92
C SER A 274 -21.49 -9.67 47.20
N ILE A 275 -21.70 -8.81 46.20
CA ILE A 275 -21.35 -7.38 46.28
C ILE A 275 -22.59 -6.49 46.41
N LEU A 276 -23.72 -6.88 45.80
CA LEU A 276 -24.92 -6.05 45.76
C LEU A 276 -25.56 -5.90 47.14
N ARG A 277 -26.15 -4.73 47.36
CA ARG A 277 -26.94 -4.39 48.54
C ARG A 277 -28.35 -3.98 48.09
N PRO A 278 -29.37 -4.07 48.97
CA PRO A 278 -30.72 -3.61 48.66
C PRO A 278 -30.69 -2.20 48.05
N PRO A 279 -31.31 -2.02 46.86
CA PRO A 279 -31.23 -0.76 46.14
C PRO A 279 -31.87 0.37 46.96
N LYS A 280 -31.18 1.52 47.05
CA LYS A 280 -31.70 2.72 47.69
C LYS A 280 -32.24 3.65 46.62
N ALA A 281 -33.53 3.96 46.67
CA ALA A 281 -34.12 4.94 45.75
C ALA A 281 -33.45 6.31 45.92
N VAL A 282 -32.90 6.86 44.83
CA VAL A 282 -32.34 8.21 44.83
C VAL A 282 -33.50 9.20 44.78
N GLN A 283 -33.75 9.89 45.90
CA GLN A 283 -34.94 10.75 46.04
C GLN A 283 -34.71 12.23 45.66
N ARG A 284 -33.45 12.67 45.49
CA ARG A 284 -33.10 14.08 45.22
C ARG A 284 -31.88 14.19 44.31
N GLY A 285 -31.78 15.30 43.58
CA GLY A 285 -30.65 15.62 42.70
C GLY A 285 -30.85 15.23 41.23
N PRO A 286 -29.81 15.36 40.40
CA PRO A 286 -29.90 15.15 38.95
C PRO A 286 -30.31 13.71 38.56
N LEU A 287 -29.89 12.71 39.35
CA LEU A 287 -30.26 11.31 39.14
C LEU A 287 -31.75 11.04 39.41
N ALA A 288 -32.35 11.69 40.40
CA ALA A 288 -33.79 11.58 40.67
C ALA A 288 -34.65 12.22 39.57
N TRP A 289 -34.17 13.33 38.99
CA TRP A 289 -34.78 13.93 37.80
C TRP A 289 -34.70 12.98 36.60
N PHE A 290 -33.52 12.39 36.34
CA PHE A 290 -33.34 11.43 35.27
C PHE A 290 -34.28 10.22 35.41
N GLU A 291 -34.38 9.64 36.61
CA GLU A 291 -35.32 8.54 36.90
C GLU A 291 -36.78 8.93 36.63
N SER A 292 -37.16 10.16 36.99
CA SER A 292 -38.52 10.68 36.72
C SER A 292 -38.80 10.81 35.22
N VAL A 293 -37.81 11.25 34.44
CA VAL A 293 -37.89 11.37 32.99
C VAL A 293 -37.97 9.99 32.33
N ILE A 294 -37.14 9.04 32.76
CA ILE A 294 -37.17 7.65 32.27
C ILE A 294 -38.52 7.01 32.60
N GLY A 295 -39.04 7.18 33.82
CA GLY A 295 -40.35 6.68 34.22
C GLY A 295 -41.50 7.28 33.38
N ALA A 296 -41.47 8.59 33.10
CA ALA A 296 -42.44 9.23 32.21
C ALA A 296 -42.33 8.70 30.77
N THR A 297 -41.11 8.51 30.28
CA THR A 297 -40.81 8.00 28.94
C THR A 297 -41.28 6.55 28.79
N ARG A 298 -41.02 5.69 29.78
CA ARG A 298 -41.50 4.30 29.84
C ARG A 298 -43.03 4.24 29.78
N LYS A 299 -43.73 5.08 30.54
CA LYS A 299 -45.21 5.17 30.50
C LYS A 299 -45.73 5.68 29.16
N GLY A 300 -44.99 6.56 28.48
CA GLY A 300 -45.30 7.03 27.13
C GLY A 300 -45.13 5.93 26.09
N TYR A 301 -43.97 5.26 26.12
CA TYR A 301 -43.63 4.12 25.28
C TYR A 301 -44.67 3.00 25.40
N THR A 302 -45.02 2.56 26.62
CA THR A 302 -46.02 1.49 26.80
C THR A 302 -47.39 1.88 26.27
N ARG A 303 -47.84 3.13 26.45
CA ARG A 303 -49.09 3.64 25.86
C ARG A 303 -49.05 3.62 24.33
N LEU A 304 -47.92 4.00 23.74
CA LEU A 304 -47.72 3.97 22.28
C LEU A 304 -47.78 2.54 21.75
N VAL A 305 -47.05 1.60 22.38
CA VAL A 305 -47.05 0.18 22.00
C VAL A 305 -48.47 -0.40 22.07
N HIS A 306 -49.21 -0.16 23.16
CA HIS A 306 -50.60 -0.63 23.27
C HIS A 306 -51.50 -0.09 22.15
N ARG A 307 -51.27 1.16 21.71
CA ARG A 307 -52.01 1.75 20.60
C ARG A 307 -51.61 1.14 19.25
N LEU A 308 -50.32 0.94 19.02
CA LEU A 308 -49.79 0.35 17.77
C LEU A 308 -50.19 -1.12 17.58
N VAL A 309 -50.22 -1.90 18.66
CA VAL A 309 -50.68 -3.31 18.63
C VAL A 309 -52.15 -3.39 18.22
N ARG A 310 -52.99 -2.44 18.66
CA ARG A 310 -54.40 -2.35 18.25
C ARG A 310 -54.58 -1.83 16.82
N MET A 311 -53.57 -1.15 16.27
CA MET A 311 -53.57 -0.59 14.92
C MET A 311 -52.68 -1.42 13.98
N LEU A 312 -52.81 -2.76 14.04
CA LEU A 312 -51.92 -3.71 13.35
C LEU A 312 -51.75 -3.39 11.86
N ALA A 313 -52.83 -3.07 11.14
CA ALA A 313 -52.76 -2.74 9.72
C ALA A 313 -51.86 -1.53 9.45
N ILE A 314 -51.99 -0.47 10.27
CA ILE A 314 -51.17 0.75 10.13
C ILE A 314 -49.72 0.46 10.53
N SER A 315 -49.50 -0.34 11.58
CA SER A 315 -48.17 -0.77 12.01
C SER A 315 -47.47 -1.62 10.93
N MET A 316 -48.19 -2.51 10.25
CA MET A 316 -47.67 -3.30 9.14
C MET A 316 -47.37 -2.45 7.90
N ILE A 317 -48.22 -1.47 7.59
CA ILE A 317 -47.95 -0.51 6.50
C ILE A 317 -46.71 0.32 6.82
N ALA A 318 -46.59 0.82 8.05
CA ALA A 318 -45.41 1.58 8.48
C ALA A 318 -44.15 0.72 8.42
N PHE A 319 -44.21 -0.55 8.85
CA PHE A 319 -43.11 -1.50 8.74
C PHE A 319 -42.72 -1.76 7.28
N ALA A 320 -43.70 -2.03 6.41
CA ALA A 320 -43.46 -2.19 4.98
C ALA A 320 -42.88 -0.93 4.33
N ALA A 321 -43.31 0.26 4.77
CA ALA A 321 -42.78 1.54 4.32
C ALA A 321 -41.32 1.73 4.75
N VAL A 322 -40.97 1.35 5.99
CA VAL A 322 -39.58 1.38 6.47
C VAL A 322 -38.73 0.37 5.69
N LEU A 323 -39.19 -0.86 5.47
CA LEU A 323 -38.46 -1.84 4.66
C LEU A 323 -38.27 -1.35 3.21
N GLY A 324 -39.31 -0.78 2.61
CA GLY A 324 -39.24 -0.19 1.28
C GLY A 324 -38.28 1.00 1.21
N ALA A 325 -38.30 1.87 2.23
CA ALA A 325 -37.38 3.00 2.35
C ALA A 325 -35.93 2.53 2.52
N THR A 326 -35.67 1.50 3.35
CA THR A 326 -34.34 0.90 3.49
C THR A 326 -33.86 0.30 2.18
N GLY A 327 -34.71 -0.46 1.48
CA GLY A 327 -34.38 -1.01 0.17
C GLY A 327 -34.12 0.06 -0.91
N TYR A 328 -34.81 1.20 -0.81
CA TYR A 328 -34.57 2.35 -1.69
C TYR A 328 -33.26 3.07 -1.35
N LEU A 329 -33.02 3.35 -0.07
CA LEU A 329 -31.78 3.98 0.41
C LEU A 329 -30.55 3.12 0.10
N ALA A 330 -30.66 1.79 0.24
CA ALA A 330 -29.58 0.86 -0.10
C ALA A 330 -29.18 0.94 -1.59
N LYS A 331 -30.12 1.28 -2.49
CA LYS A 331 -29.83 1.50 -3.92
C LYS A 331 -29.20 2.87 -4.21
N LEU A 332 -29.37 3.84 -3.33
CA LEU A 332 -28.81 5.19 -3.47
C LEU A 332 -27.42 5.31 -2.85
N LEU A 333 -27.07 4.41 -1.92
CA LEU A 333 -25.82 4.48 -1.19
C LEU A 333 -24.65 4.03 -2.09
N PRO A 334 -23.69 4.92 -2.40
CA PRO A 334 -22.57 4.56 -3.24
C PRO A 334 -21.66 3.52 -2.56
N THR A 335 -21.14 2.58 -3.34
CA THR A 335 -20.21 1.56 -2.85
C THR A 335 -18.77 2.04 -2.94
N GLY A 336 -17.94 1.64 -1.96
CA GLY A 336 -16.50 1.76 -2.06
C GLY A 336 -15.77 0.76 -1.19
N PHE A 337 -14.46 0.58 -1.45
CA PHE A 337 -13.68 -0.46 -0.80
C PHE A 337 -13.05 -0.03 0.53
N VAL A 338 -12.03 0.83 0.50
CA VAL A 338 -11.34 1.34 1.70
C VAL A 338 -11.12 2.84 1.54
N PRO A 339 -11.45 3.67 2.55
CA PRO A 339 -11.23 5.11 2.47
C PRO A 339 -9.74 5.43 2.38
N SER A 340 -9.41 6.55 1.73
CA SER A 340 -8.05 7.09 1.72
C SER A 340 -7.72 7.70 3.08
N GLU A 341 -6.54 7.38 3.62
CA GLU A 341 -6.06 7.85 4.92
C GLU A 341 -4.90 8.83 4.75
N ASP A 342 -4.67 9.70 5.75
CA ASP A 342 -3.43 10.48 5.87
C ASP A 342 -2.38 9.58 6.52
N ARG A 343 -1.38 9.14 5.73
CA ARG A 343 -0.30 8.24 6.17
C ARG A 343 1.01 8.97 6.45
N GLY A 344 0.96 10.29 6.68
CA GLY A 344 2.15 11.09 6.98
C GLY A 344 3.02 11.36 5.74
N GLY A 345 2.46 11.21 4.54
CA GLY A 345 3.19 11.46 3.29
C GLY A 345 2.30 11.36 2.06
N PHE A 346 2.83 11.83 0.94
CA PHE A 346 2.26 11.61 -0.39
C PHE A 346 3.36 11.43 -1.43
N PHE A 347 2.99 10.82 -2.55
CA PHE A 347 3.90 10.57 -3.67
C PHE A 347 3.72 11.61 -4.76
N VAL A 348 4.81 11.89 -5.47
CA VAL A 348 4.81 12.75 -6.66
C VAL A 348 5.57 12.02 -7.76
N ASP A 349 4.90 11.80 -8.89
CA ASP A 349 5.56 11.33 -10.10
C ASP A 349 5.77 12.52 -11.04
N VAL A 350 6.99 12.67 -11.53
CA VAL A 350 7.40 13.73 -12.45
C VAL A 350 7.79 13.08 -13.75
N ARG A 351 7.23 13.56 -14.85
CA ARG A 351 7.53 13.05 -16.18
C ARG A 351 7.70 14.17 -17.20
N LEU A 352 8.89 14.24 -17.78
CA LEU A 352 9.19 15.13 -18.89
C LEU A 352 8.79 14.49 -20.22
N PRO A 353 8.66 15.28 -21.31
CA PRO A 353 8.47 14.74 -22.65
C PRO A 353 9.47 13.65 -23.01
N ASP A 354 9.04 12.67 -23.80
CA ASP A 354 9.86 11.52 -24.19
C ASP A 354 11.14 11.99 -24.92
N GLY A 355 12.26 11.30 -24.65
CA GLY A 355 13.59 11.70 -25.14
C GLY A 355 14.28 12.78 -24.30
N ALA A 356 13.67 13.31 -23.24
CA ALA A 356 14.37 14.19 -22.30
C ALA A 356 15.50 13.45 -21.56
N ALA A 357 16.68 14.07 -21.53
CA ALA A 357 17.84 13.53 -20.85
C ALA A 357 17.77 13.74 -19.32
N LEU A 358 18.43 12.87 -18.56
CA LEU A 358 18.46 12.90 -17.09
C LEU A 358 18.87 14.26 -16.49
N PRO A 359 19.86 15.02 -17.05
CA PRO A 359 20.17 16.36 -16.55
C PRO A 359 19.01 17.37 -16.69
N ARG A 360 18.19 17.23 -17.73
CA ARG A 360 16.99 18.06 -17.92
C ARG A 360 15.92 17.72 -16.87
N THR A 361 15.76 16.45 -16.57
CA THR A 361 14.90 15.96 -15.48
C THR A 361 15.39 16.49 -14.12
N ALA A 362 16.70 16.52 -13.89
CA ALA A 362 17.28 17.04 -12.65
C ALA A 362 16.95 18.52 -12.39
N ALA A 363 16.94 19.35 -13.44
CA ALA A 363 16.57 20.76 -13.31
C ALA A 363 15.12 20.94 -12.86
N VAL A 364 14.19 20.19 -13.45
CA VAL A 364 12.76 20.21 -13.06
C VAL A 364 12.58 19.63 -11.66
N LEU A 365 13.29 18.54 -11.34
CA LEU A 365 13.20 17.90 -10.04
C LEU A 365 13.59 18.84 -8.89
N SER A 366 14.64 19.65 -9.09
CA SER A 366 15.07 20.66 -8.12
C SER A 366 14.02 21.76 -7.88
N GLU A 367 13.30 22.16 -8.93
CA GLU A 367 12.18 23.12 -8.83
C GLU A 367 11.01 22.51 -8.04
N VAL A 368 10.62 21.28 -8.36
CA VAL A 368 9.55 20.54 -7.64
C VAL A 368 9.89 20.38 -6.17
N GLU A 369 11.10 19.94 -5.86
CA GLU A 369 11.57 19.78 -4.49
C GLU A 369 11.55 21.11 -3.71
N THR A 370 11.93 22.21 -4.35
CA THR A 370 11.85 23.54 -3.74
C THR A 370 10.41 23.95 -3.41
N ILE A 371 9.45 23.63 -4.28
CA ILE A 371 8.02 23.91 -4.04
C ILE A 371 7.51 23.08 -2.87
N LEU A 372 7.83 21.79 -2.83
CA LEU A 372 7.40 20.87 -1.78
C LEU A 372 8.00 21.26 -0.43
N MET A 373 9.30 21.53 -0.34
CA MET A 373 9.96 21.97 0.89
C MET A 373 9.47 23.32 1.43
N LYS A 374 8.92 24.19 0.56
CA LYS A 374 8.30 25.46 0.97
C LYS A 374 6.83 25.33 1.35
N THR A 375 6.24 24.15 1.17
CA THR A 375 4.83 23.91 1.48
C THR A 375 4.66 23.59 2.96
N PRO A 376 3.85 24.37 3.72
CA PRO A 376 3.63 24.11 5.14
C PRO A 376 3.13 22.67 5.40
N GLY A 377 3.64 22.04 6.45
CA GLY A 377 3.34 20.66 6.81
C GLY A 377 4.20 19.60 6.13
N VAL A 378 5.07 19.95 5.18
CA VAL A 378 6.07 19.04 4.58
C VAL A 378 7.36 19.11 5.38
N ALA A 379 7.76 18.00 6.00
CA ALA A 379 8.98 17.90 6.80
C ALA A 379 10.22 17.58 5.96
N ASN A 380 10.10 16.64 5.04
CA ASN A 380 11.21 16.19 4.19
C ASN A 380 10.71 15.80 2.80
N VAL A 381 11.60 15.89 1.81
CA VAL A 381 11.38 15.44 0.45
C VAL A 381 12.50 14.48 0.06
N ILE A 382 12.13 13.24 -0.21
CA ILE A 382 13.02 12.23 -0.79
C ILE A 382 12.79 12.26 -2.30
N SER A 383 13.85 12.39 -3.09
CA SER A 383 13.75 12.51 -4.55
C SER A 383 14.61 11.45 -5.24
N VAL A 384 14.05 10.78 -6.24
CA VAL A 384 14.71 9.79 -7.10
C VAL A 384 14.62 10.28 -8.54
N GLY A 385 15.71 10.80 -9.08
CA GLY A 385 15.78 11.16 -10.50
C GLY A 385 16.10 9.92 -11.34
N GLY A 386 15.45 9.77 -12.50
CA GLY A 386 15.66 8.64 -13.41
C GLY A 386 14.75 7.43 -13.13
N TYR A 387 13.72 7.59 -12.31
CA TYR A 387 12.77 6.53 -11.97
C TYR A 387 11.35 7.09 -11.88
N SER A 388 10.38 6.41 -12.49
CA SER A 388 8.95 6.74 -12.35
C SER A 388 8.23 5.60 -11.63
N ILE A 389 7.51 5.93 -10.57
CA ILE A 389 6.72 4.94 -9.81
C ILE A 389 5.48 4.53 -10.60
N LEU A 390 4.87 5.45 -11.35
CA LEU A 390 3.68 5.18 -12.17
C LEU A 390 3.99 4.34 -13.41
N ALA A 391 5.19 4.46 -13.98
CA ALA A 391 5.67 3.58 -15.04
C ALA A 391 6.39 2.33 -14.49
N SER A 392 6.63 2.28 -13.17
CA SER A 392 7.41 1.23 -12.49
C SER A 392 8.73 0.90 -13.19
N SER A 393 9.42 1.92 -13.70
CA SER A 393 10.59 1.76 -14.57
C SER A 393 11.63 2.85 -14.39
N VAL A 394 12.90 2.49 -14.66
CA VAL A 394 14.04 3.41 -14.71
C VAL A 394 14.07 4.06 -16.08
N ILE A 395 13.67 5.33 -16.15
CA ILE A 395 13.57 6.11 -17.39
C ILE A 395 14.20 7.49 -17.18
N PRO A 396 15.00 8.02 -18.13
CA PRO A 396 15.77 9.25 -17.94
C PRO A 396 14.89 10.51 -17.83
N ASN A 397 13.69 10.49 -18.40
CA ASN A 397 12.70 11.57 -18.36
C ASN A 397 11.74 11.48 -17.15
N GLY A 398 11.92 10.49 -16.27
CA GLY A 398 11.08 10.28 -15.09
C GLY A 398 11.78 10.62 -13.78
N ALA A 399 11.02 11.05 -12.79
CA ALA A 399 11.47 11.14 -11.40
C ALA A 399 10.32 10.83 -10.43
N PHE A 400 10.67 10.36 -9.25
CA PHE A 400 9.75 9.99 -8.19
C PHE A 400 10.15 10.73 -6.91
N LEU A 401 9.18 11.33 -6.23
CA LEU A 401 9.40 11.96 -4.94
C LEU A 401 8.43 11.42 -3.89
N VAL A 402 8.93 11.36 -2.66
CA VAL A 402 8.13 11.16 -1.45
C VAL A 402 8.18 12.46 -0.65
N ALA A 403 7.06 13.16 -0.58
CA ALA A 403 6.88 14.28 0.33
C ALA A 403 6.43 13.74 1.69
N VAL A 404 7.34 13.68 2.64
CA VAL A 404 7.08 13.25 4.02
C VAL A 404 6.52 14.43 4.79
N LEU A 405 5.34 14.25 5.40
CA LEU A 405 4.69 15.28 6.19
C LEU A 405 5.22 15.29 7.62
N GLU A 406 5.03 16.43 8.29
CA GLU A 406 5.22 16.53 9.75
C GLU A 406 4.27 15.56 10.50
N PRO A 407 4.59 15.13 11.72
CA PRO A 407 3.71 14.29 12.52
C PRO A 407 2.32 14.92 12.74
N TRP A 408 1.27 14.11 12.88
CA TRP A 408 -0.12 14.60 13.06
C TRP A 408 -0.30 15.54 14.26
N ASP A 409 0.49 15.36 15.33
CA ASP A 409 0.48 16.22 16.51
C ASP A 409 0.90 17.68 16.22
N GLU A 410 1.70 17.90 15.16
CA GLU A 410 2.15 19.22 14.71
C GLU A 410 1.21 19.82 13.64
N ARG A 411 0.39 18.98 12.98
CA ARG A 411 -0.52 19.35 11.89
C ARG A 411 -2.00 19.39 12.31
N LYS A 412 -2.32 20.08 13.41
CA LYS A 412 -3.70 20.19 13.94
C LYS A 412 -4.62 21.13 13.15
N ASP A 413 -4.04 22.05 12.37
CA ASP A 413 -4.82 22.93 11.50
C ASP A 413 -5.35 22.13 10.30
N PRO A 414 -6.67 22.15 9.99
CA PRO A 414 -7.23 21.50 8.81
C PRO A 414 -6.54 21.86 7.48
N ALA A 415 -5.92 23.04 7.38
CA ALA A 415 -5.13 23.45 6.21
C ALA A 415 -3.84 22.64 6.03
N LEU A 416 -3.33 22.02 7.10
CA LEU A 416 -2.15 21.16 7.13
C LEU A 416 -2.50 19.66 7.02
N HIS A 417 -3.78 19.32 6.90
CA HIS A 417 -4.18 17.95 6.60
C HIS A 417 -3.83 17.60 5.15
N LEU A 418 -3.51 16.32 4.90
CA LEU A 418 -3.06 15.84 3.59
C LEU A 418 -3.93 16.31 2.42
N GLY A 419 -5.26 16.24 2.55
CA GLY A 419 -6.18 16.66 1.49
C GLY A 419 -6.05 18.16 1.14
N ALA A 420 -5.84 19.01 2.13
CA ALA A 420 -5.62 20.44 1.94
C ALA A 420 -4.24 20.74 1.36
N ILE A 421 -3.21 20.03 1.82
CA ILE A 421 -1.84 20.13 1.28
C ILE A 421 -1.83 19.75 -0.20
N LEU A 422 -2.39 18.59 -0.57
CA LEU A 422 -2.50 18.16 -1.96
C LEU A 422 -3.25 19.20 -2.80
N LYS A 423 -4.41 19.69 -2.33
CA LYS A 423 -5.17 20.73 -3.02
C LYS A 423 -4.37 22.03 -3.22
N SER A 424 -3.48 22.36 -2.28
CA SER A 424 -2.63 23.56 -2.35
C SER A 424 -1.42 23.40 -3.28
N VAL A 425 -0.86 22.18 -3.37
CA VAL A 425 0.39 21.90 -4.08
C VAL A 425 0.14 21.57 -5.55
N THR A 426 -0.94 20.86 -5.86
CA THR A 426 -1.31 20.47 -7.22
C THR A 426 -1.29 21.64 -8.22
N PRO A 427 -1.95 22.80 -7.99
CA PRO A 427 -1.91 23.90 -8.94
C PRO A 427 -0.51 24.51 -9.12
N LYS A 428 0.34 24.48 -8.07
CA LYS A 428 1.72 24.96 -8.16
C LYS A 428 2.58 24.05 -9.02
N LEU A 429 2.40 22.73 -8.90
CA LEU A 429 3.11 21.75 -9.70
C LEU A 429 2.64 21.75 -11.16
N LEU A 430 1.33 21.91 -11.40
CA LEU A 430 0.77 22.05 -12.75
C LEU A 430 1.23 23.32 -13.48
N ALA A 431 1.75 24.32 -12.75
CA ALA A 431 2.27 25.54 -13.34
C ALA A 431 3.65 25.37 -14.00
N ILE A 432 4.32 24.22 -13.82
CA ILE A 432 5.62 23.93 -14.45
C ILE A 432 5.39 23.37 -15.86
N PRO A 433 5.65 24.12 -16.94
CA PRO A 433 5.29 23.72 -18.30
C PRO A 433 6.19 22.62 -18.87
N SER A 434 7.35 22.38 -18.26
CA SER A 434 8.38 21.47 -18.78
C SER A 434 8.10 19.99 -18.51
N ALA A 435 7.14 19.66 -17.64
CA ALA A 435 6.85 18.30 -17.21
C ALA A 435 5.39 18.13 -16.78
N THR A 436 4.88 16.91 -16.93
CA THR A 436 3.66 16.46 -16.25
C THR A 436 4.03 16.02 -14.84
N ILE A 437 3.46 16.64 -13.82
CA ILE A 437 3.77 16.37 -12.42
C ILE A 437 2.47 16.01 -11.70
N ILE A 438 2.39 14.79 -11.17
CA ILE A 438 1.18 14.24 -10.58
C ILE A 438 1.44 13.92 -9.10
N PRO A 439 0.96 14.74 -8.16
CA PRO A 439 0.92 14.39 -6.76
C PRO A 439 -0.30 13.48 -6.49
N PHE A 440 -0.11 12.40 -5.73
CA PHE A 440 -1.18 11.48 -5.37
C PHE A 440 -0.97 10.89 -3.97
N ASN A 441 -2.09 10.51 -3.33
CA ASN A 441 -2.03 9.87 -2.01
C ASN A 441 -1.48 8.45 -2.13
N ILE A 442 -0.79 8.01 -1.08
CA ILE A 442 -0.32 6.64 -0.90
C ILE A 442 -1.55 5.71 -0.82
N PRO A 443 -1.52 4.53 -1.47
CA PRO A 443 -2.63 3.59 -1.44
C PRO A 443 -2.98 3.14 0.00
N PRO A 444 -4.27 2.95 0.32
CA PRO A 444 -4.72 2.55 1.65
C PRO A 444 -4.29 1.12 2.01
N ILE A 445 -4.03 0.24 1.04
CA ILE A 445 -3.44 -1.07 1.30
C ILE A 445 -2.16 -1.18 0.48
N PRO A 446 -0.97 -1.15 1.12
CA PRO A 446 0.30 -1.27 0.42
C PRO A 446 0.34 -2.59 -0.36
N GLY A 447 0.74 -2.53 -1.64
CA GLY A 447 0.86 -3.70 -2.50
C GLY A 447 -0.38 -4.04 -3.34
N LEU A 448 -1.53 -3.38 -3.16
CA LEU A 448 -2.72 -3.55 -4.02
C LEU A 448 -2.79 -2.60 -5.22
N GLY A 449 -1.80 -1.73 -5.38
CA GLY A 449 -1.76 -0.75 -6.47
C GLY A 449 -0.64 0.26 -6.24
N THR A 450 -0.29 0.98 -7.30
CA THR A 450 0.72 2.05 -7.22
C THR A 450 0.11 3.40 -6.84
N THR A 451 -1.18 3.57 -7.08
CA THR A 451 -1.95 4.80 -6.80
C THR A 451 -3.24 4.50 -6.04
N GLY A 452 -3.87 5.54 -5.48
CA GLY A 452 -5.27 5.48 -5.07
C GLY A 452 -6.23 5.40 -6.27
N GLY A 453 -7.44 4.87 -6.08
CA GLY A 453 -8.48 4.84 -7.13
C GLY A 453 -8.62 3.48 -7.81
N PHE A 454 -8.77 3.49 -9.15
CA PHE A 454 -8.97 2.29 -9.96
C PHE A 454 -7.84 2.09 -10.99
N GLU A 455 -7.55 0.82 -11.30
CA GLU A 455 -6.59 0.40 -12.32
C GLU A 455 -7.33 -0.46 -13.36
N PHE A 456 -7.56 0.11 -14.55
CA PHE A 456 -8.22 -0.53 -15.69
C PHE A 456 -7.17 -0.99 -16.70
N VAL A 457 -7.09 -2.28 -16.97
CA VAL A 457 -6.08 -2.87 -17.86
C VAL A 457 -6.67 -3.04 -19.25
N LEU A 458 -6.29 -2.18 -20.19
CA LEU A 458 -6.64 -2.33 -21.61
C LEU A 458 -5.75 -3.40 -22.24
N GLN A 459 -6.33 -4.43 -22.83
CA GLN A 459 -5.61 -5.55 -23.45
C GLN A 459 -5.85 -5.61 -24.96
N ASP A 460 -4.78 -5.88 -25.71
CA ASP A 460 -4.84 -6.19 -27.13
C ASP A 460 -4.81 -7.71 -27.35
N THR A 461 -5.92 -8.26 -27.87
CA THR A 461 -6.08 -9.70 -28.07
C THR A 461 -5.57 -10.19 -29.42
N GLN A 462 -5.14 -9.28 -30.31
CA GLN A 462 -4.69 -9.62 -31.66
C GLN A 462 -3.18 -9.45 -31.87
N GLY A 463 -2.43 -8.96 -30.87
CA GLY A 463 -0.98 -8.84 -30.94
C GLY A 463 -0.48 -7.77 -31.92
N ARG A 464 -1.25 -6.69 -32.09
CA ARG A 464 -1.00 -5.58 -33.00
C ARG A 464 0.25 -4.78 -32.61
N PRO A 465 0.77 -3.91 -33.48
CA PRO A 465 1.86 -3.01 -33.13
C PRO A 465 1.55 -2.08 -31.94
N PRO A 466 2.55 -1.70 -31.11
CA PRO A 466 2.34 -0.82 -29.96
C PRO A 466 1.64 0.53 -30.26
N PRO A 467 1.88 1.20 -31.41
CA PRO A 467 1.18 2.44 -31.74
C PRO A 467 -0.34 2.32 -31.84
N GLU A 468 -0.87 1.16 -32.26
CA GLU A 468 -2.32 0.95 -32.34
C GLU A 468 -2.94 0.84 -30.95
N LEU A 469 -2.28 0.14 -30.03
CA LEU A 469 -2.68 0.13 -28.62
C LEU A 469 -2.65 1.54 -28.02
N ALA A 470 -1.62 2.34 -28.32
CA ALA A 470 -1.55 3.73 -27.84
C ALA A 470 -2.68 4.60 -28.40
N ALA A 471 -3.10 4.39 -29.64
CA ALA A 471 -4.24 5.11 -30.24
C ALA A 471 -5.57 4.72 -29.58
N ALA A 472 -5.82 3.43 -29.39
CA ALA A 472 -7.02 2.93 -28.69
C ALA A 472 -7.07 3.44 -27.24
N LEU A 473 -5.93 3.40 -26.55
CA LEU A 473 -5.75 3.93 -25.20
C LEU A 473 -6.05 5.44 -25.13
N GLY A 474 -5.53 6.22 -26.07
CA GLY A 474 -5.78 7.66 -26.13
C GLY A 474 -7.27 7.98 -26.31
N GLY A 475 -7.96 7.25 -27.19
CA GLY A 475 -9.42 7.35 -27.35
C GLY A 475 -10.19 7.03 -26.07
N LEU A 476 -9.81 5.95 -25.38
CA LEU A 476 -10.40 5.56 -24.09
C LEU A 476 -10.18 6.63 -23.02
N ILE A 477 -8.96 7.17 -22.88
CA ILE A 477 -8.63 8.20 -21.88
C ILE A 477 -9.43 9.48 -22.12
N VAL A 478 -9.58 9.91 -23.38
CA VAL A 478 -10.39 11.09 -23.72
C VAL A 478 -11.86 10.84 -23.40
N ALA A 479 -12.40 9.68 -23.76
CA ALA A 479 -13.78 9.33 -23.45
C ALA A 479 -14.03 9.22 -21.94
N ALA A 480 -13.06 8.69 -21.19
CA ALA A 480 -13.11 8.54 -19.74
C ALA A 480 -13.12 9.90 -19.04
N ASN A 481 -12.20 10.81 -19.37
CA ASN A 481 -12.19 12.15 -18.78
C ASN A 481 -13.41 13.02 -19.18
N GLY A 482 -14.22 12.58 -20.14
CA GLY A 482 -15.51 13.19 -20.45
C GLY A 482 -16.67 12.72 -19.58
N GLN A 483 -16.50 11.67 -18.77
CA GLN A 483 -17.54 11.17 -17.86
C GLN A 483 -17.55 11.95 -16.54
N PRO A 484 -18.72 12.28 -15.98
CA PRO A 484 -18.82 13.01 -14.72
C PRO A 484 -18.37 12.21 -13.49
N GLU A 485 -18.39 10.86 -13.53
CA GLU A 485 -18.10 10.01 -12.38
C GLU A 485 -16.60 9.77 -12.13
N VAL A 486 -15.74 10.03 -13.13
CA VAL A 486 -14.29 9.78 -13.05
C VAL A 486 -13.53 11.08 -13.24
N SER A 487 -12.34 11.15 -12.66
CA SER A 487 -11.45 12.30 -12.82
C SER A 487 -10.00 11.86 -12.90
N ASN A 488 -9.17 12.69 -13.54
CA ASN A 488 -7.74 12.48 -13.69
C ASN A 488 -7.42 11.08 -14.24
N VAL A 489 -8.10 10.67 -15.33
CA VAL A 489 -7.83 9.37 -15.95
C VAL A 489 -6.60 9.50 -16.85
N PHE A 490 -5.59 8.66 -16.66
CA PHE A 490 -4.34 8.72 -17.40
C PHE A 490 -3.71 7.33 -17.59
N SER A 491 -2.70 7.26 -18.46
CA SER A 491 -1.83 6.10 -18.57
C SER A 491 -0.39 6.54 -18.78
N THR A 492 0.55 5.75 -18.26
CA THR A 492 1.99 5.91 -18.46
C THR A 492 2.50 5.23 -19.73
N PHE A 493 1.69 4.37 -20.36
CA PHE A 493 2.07 3.71 -21.61
C PHE A 493 2.27 4.75 -22.73
N ARG A 494 3.38 4.61 -23.47
CA ARG A 494 3.68 5.36 -24.69
C ARG A 494 4.24 4.41 -25.72
N ALA A 495 3.92 4.68 -26.99
CA ALA A 495 4.48 3.97 -28.14
C ALA A 495 5.19 4.91 -29.12
N ASN A 496 5.38 6.16 -28.72
CA ASN A 496 5.90 7.25 -29.53
C ASN A 496 7.21 7.84 -28.99
N SER A 497 7.94 7.12 -28.12
CA SER A 497 9.24 7.57 -27.64
C SER A 497 10.28 7.52 -28.77
N PRO A 498 11.13 8.54 -28.92
CA PRO A 498 12.16 8.56 -29.95
C PRO A 498 13.22 7.50 -29.67
N GLN A 499 13.51 6.68 -30.69
CA GLN A 499 14.53 5.64 -30.66
C GLN A 499 15.40 5.71 -31.91
N ILE A 500 16.61 5.15 -31.84
CA ILE A 500 17.52 5.07 -32.98
C ILE A 500 17.63 3.62 -33.42
N PHE A 501 17.19 3.34 -34.64
CA PHE A 501 17.34 2.03 -35.27
C PHE A 501 18.61 1.98 -36.11
N VAL A 502 19.44 0.97 -35.85
CA VAL A 502 20.72 0.74 -36.50
C VAL A 502 20.58 -0.46 -37.44
N ASP A 503 20.37 -0.18 -38.71
CA ASP A 503 20.15 -1.17 -39.76
C ASP A 503 21.50 -1.62 -40.36
N VAL A 504 21.90 -2.87 -40.10
CA VAL A 504 23.20 -3.41 -40.52
C VAL A 504 23.05 -4.16 -41.84
N ASN A 505 23.72 -3.69 -42.88
CA ASN A 505 23.84 -4.41 -44.15
C ASN A 505 24.82 -5.58 -44.00
N ARG A 506 24.27 -6.76 -43.74
CA ARG A 506 25.02 -7.99 -43.49
C ARG A 506 25.80 -8.46 -44.72
N GLU A 507 25.26 -8.27 -45.92
CA GLU A 507 25.90 -8.66 -47.17
C GLU A 507 27.16 -7.82 -47.41
N LEU A 508 27.02 -6.50 -47.31
CA LEU A 508 28.14 -5.57 -47.48
C LEU A 508 29.21 -5.75 -46.40
N ALA A 509 28.81 -5.99 -45.15
CA ALA A 509 29.73 -6.32 -44.07
C ALA A 509 30.57 -7.58 -44.41
N LYS A 510 29.92 -8.65 -44.89
CA LYS A 510 30.60 -9.90 -45.27
C LYS A 510 31.50 -9.71 -46.49
N THR A 511 31.09 -8.95 -47.51
CA THR A 511 31.93 -8.62 -48.68
C THR A 511 33.18 -7.83 -48.28
N LYS A 512 33.10 -7.00 -47.24
CA LYS A 512 34.23 -6.25 -46.68
C LYS A 512 35.05 -7.04 -45.65
N GLY A 513 34.78 -8.33 -45.49
CA GLY A 513 35.51 -9.19 -44.56
C GLY A 513 35.27 -8.88 -43.08
N VAL A 514 34.16 -8.20 -42.74
CA VAL A 514 33.79 -7.87 -41.36
C VAL A 514 32.85 -8.95 -40.83
N ASP A 515 33.10 -9.42 -39.60
CA ASP A 515 32.14 -10.30 -38.93
C ASP A 515 30.97 -9.51 -38.34
N VAL A 516 29.75 -10.03 -38.55
CA VAL A 516 28.53 -9.35 -38.09
C VAL A 516 28.48 -9.27 -36.56
N SER A 517 28.99 -10.29 -35.85
CA SER A 517 29.05 -10.26 -34.38
C SER A 517 29.96 -9.13 -33.86
N ALA A 518 31.09 -8.89 -34.53
CA ALA A 518 32.01 -7.81 -34.19
C ALA A 518 31.37 -6.42 -34.33
N ILE A 519 30.46 -6.23 -35.30
CA ILE A 519 29.70 -4.97 -35.43
C ILE A 519 28.84 -4.74 -34.19
N PHE A 520 28.09 -5.75 -33.75
CA PHE A 520 27.22 -5.64 -32.57
C PHE A 520 28.01 -5.51 -31.27
N GLU A 521 29.15 -6.19 -31.15
CA GLU A 521 30.06 -6.04 -30.00
C GLU A 521 30.59 -4.62 -29.90
N VAL A 522 31.06 -4.05 -31.02
CA VAL A 522 31.55 -2.67 -31.10
C VAL A 522 30.44 -1.66 -30.79
N LEU A 523 29.23 -1.85 -31.33
CA LEU A 523 28.07 -1.02 -30.99
C LEU A 523 27.74 -1.10 -29.50
N GLY A 524 27.68 -2.31 -28.94
CA GLY A 524 27.39 -2.56 -27.53
C GLY A 524 28.45 -1.98 -26.58
N ALA A 525 29.73 -2.06 -26.95
CA ALA A 525 30.84 -1.53 -26.17
C ALA A 525 30.99 0.00 -26.23
N ASN A 526 30.43 0.67 -27.26
CA ASN A 526 30.50 2.13 -27.36
C ASN A 526 29.23 2.81 -26.85
N PHE A 527 28.06 2.37 -27.31
CA PHE A 527 26.76 3.00 -27.02
C PHE A 527 26.00 2.33 -25.90
N GLY A 528 26.28 1.06 -25.63
CA GLY A 528 25.83 0.35 -24.43
C GLY A 528 26.86 0.41 -23.31
N SER A 529 26.60 -0.33 -22.24
CA SER A 529 27.60 -0.66 -21.21
C SER A 529 27.96 -2.12 -21.38
N TYR A 530 29.13 -2.41 -21.94
CA TYR A 530 29.53 -3.79 -22.21
C TYR A 530 30.24 -4.38 -20.98
N TYR A 531 29.62 -5.41 -20.40
CA TYR A 531 30.20 -6.15 -19.28
C TYR A 531 31.34 -7.03 -19.79
N VAL A 532 32.53 -6.88 -19.20
CA VAL A 532 33.73 -7.65 -19.57
C VAL A 532 33.93 -8.82 -18.62
N ASN A 533 34.11 -8.53 -17.34
CA ASN A 533 34.38 -9.50 -16.28
C ASN A 533 34.27 -8.85 -14.88
N ASP A 534 34.76 -9.55 -13.86
CA ASP A 534 34.78 -9.10 -12.47
C ASP A 534 36.20 -8.89 -11.92
N PHE A 535 36.31 -8.01 -10.92
CA PHE A 535 37.53 -7.77 -10.15
C PHE A 535 37.23 -7.72 -8.64
N ASN A 536 38.25 -7.95 -7.82
CA ASN A 536 38.07 -8.01 -6.36
C ASN A 536 38.69 -6.78 -5.71
N LYS A 537 37.91 -6.04 -4.93
CA LYS A 537 38.37 -4.89 -4.14
C LYS A 537 37.59 -4.82 -2.83
N PHE A 538 38.22 -4.37 -1.74
CA PHE A 538 37.57 -4.27 -0.42
C PHE A 538 36.86 -5.55 0.06
N GLY A 539 37.36 -6.73 -0.32
CA GLY A 539 36.75 -8.03 0.00
C GLY A 539 35.44 -8.31 -0.74
N ARG A 540 35.09 -7.54 -1.78
CA ARG A 540 33.90 -7.70 -2.61
C ARG A 540 34.27 -7.87 -4.08
N VAL A 541 33.34 -8.46 -4.83
CA VAL A 541 33.42 -8.61 -6.28
C VAL A 541 32.72 -7.42 -6.93
N TYR A 542 33.40 -6.76 -7.86
CA TYR A 542 32.91 -5.63 -8.63
C TYR A 542 32.97 -5.96 -10.12
N ARG A 543 32.03 -5.41 -10.89
CA ARG A 543 31.96 -5.62 -12.34
C ARG A 543 32.82 -4.60 -13.09
N VAL A 544 33.39 -5.03 -14.21
CA VAL A 544 34.14 -4.20 -15.15
C VAL A 544 33.28 -3.96 -16.38
N PHE A 545 33.00 -2.69 -16.67
CA PHE A 545 32.29 -2.27 -17.87
C PHE A 545 33.21 -1.46 -18.77
N ILE A 546 33.02 -1.60 -20.08
CA ILE A 546 33.59 -0.72 -21.09
C ILE A 546 32.46 0.05 -21.79
N GLN A 547 32.70 1.34 -22.01
CA GLN A 547 31.77 2.25 -22.65
C GLN A 547 32.55 3.41 -23.28
N ALA A 548 32.03 4.01 -24.36
CA ALA A 548 32.60 5.24 -24.90
C ALA A 548 32.36 6.44 -23.97
N VAL A 549 33.32 7.37 -23.92
CA VAL A 549 33.15 8.66 -23.24
C VAL A 549 31.95 9.41 -23.81
N GLY A 550 31.21 10.13 -22.95
CA GLY A 550 29.91 10.73 -23.29
C GLY A 550 29.90 11.56 -24.58
N GLU A 551 30.95 12.36 -24.80
CA GLU A 551 31.11 13.22 -25.99
C GLU A 551 31.21 12.45 -27.31
N ARG A 552 31.55 11.15 -27.27
CA ARG A 552 31.70 10.28 -28.46
C ARG A 552 30.48 9.38 -28.68
N ARG A 553 29.41 9.57 -27.91
CA ARG A 553 28.18 8.79 -28.01
C ARG A 553 26.92 9.62 -27.77
N ALA A 554 27.01 10.93 -27.98
CA ALA A 554 25.94 11.86 -27.66
C ALA A 554 24.92 11.97 -28.80
N THR A 555 25.34 11.68 -30.03
CA THR A 555 24.55 11.92 -31.23
C THR A 555 24.41 10.66 -32.10
N PRO A 556 23.34 10.53 -32.90
CA PRO A 556 23.19 9.41 -33.84
C PRO A 556 24.36 9.31 -34.85
N GLU A 557 24.96 10.43 -35.21
CA GLU A 557 26.10 10.51 -36.14
C GLU A 557 27.35 9.80 -35.60
N ASP A 558 27.49 9.77 -34.27
CA ASP A 558 28.62 9.10 -33.61
C ASP A 558 28.65 7.60 -33.92
N ILE A 559 27.49 6.97 -34.15
CA ILE A 559 27.39 5.55 -34.50
C ILE A 559 28.19 5.25 -35.76
N GLY A 560 28.12 6.13 -36.75
CA GLY A 560 28.84 5.97 -38.01
C GLY A 560 30.35 6.22 -37.92
N ASN A 561 30.83 6.84 -36.83
CA ASN A 561 32.24 7.20 -36.61
C ASN A 561 33.05 6.08 -35.93
N VAL A 562 32.37 5.10 -35.35
CA VAL A 562 33.03 3.94 -34.75
C VAL A 562 33.60 3.05 -35.85
N HIS A 563 34.73 2.40 -35.59
CA HIS A 563 35.40 1.54 -36.56
C HIS A 563 35.40 0.09 -36.09
N VAL A 564 35.27 -0.84 -37.03
CA VAL A 564 35.42 -2.28 -36.82
C VAL A 564 36.55 -2.81 -37.69
N ARG A 565 37.27 -3.80 -37.20
CA ARG A 565 38.37 -4.43 -37.94
C ARG A 565 37.84 -5.51 -38.88
N ASN A 566 38.31 -5.54 -40.13
CA ASN A 566 38.06 -6.65 -41.05
C ASN A 566 39.12 -7.77 -40.91
N ARG A 567 38.92 -8.87 -41.64
CA ARG A 567 39.87 -10.01 -41.68
C ARG A 567 41.27 -9.64 -42.19
N ASP A 568 41.37 -8.61 -43.02
CA ASP A 568 42.64 -8.12 -43.57
C ASP A 568 43.36 -7.15 -42.62
N GLY A 569 42.75 -6.87 -41.46
CA GLY A 569 43.31 -6.02 -40.42
C GLY A 569 43.03 -4.52 -40.59
N GLU A 570 42.30 -4.12 -41.63
CA GLU A 570 41.87 -2.75 -41.91
C GLU A 570 40.74 -2.32 -40.98
N MET A 571 40.73 -1.04 -40.60
CA MET A 571 39.66 -0.45 -39.79
C MET A 571 38.64 0.21 -40.71
N ILE A 572 37.41 -0.31 -40.73
CA ILE A 572 36.31 0.19 -41.57
C ILE A 572 35.30 0.91 -40.67
N PRO A 573 34.91 2.16 -40.98
CA PRO A 573 33.93 2.88 -40.17
C PRO A 573 32.53 2.28 -40.36
N LEU A 574 31.72 2.23 -39.30
CA LEU A 574 30.41 1.57 -39.30
C LEU A 574 29.47 2.17 -40.35
N ARG A 575 29.60 3.47 -40.67
CA ARG A 575 28.84 4.13 -41.75
C ARG A 575 28.93 3.43 -43.11
N SER A 576 29.97 2.61 -43.33
CA SER A 576 30.16 1.86 -44.57
C SER A 576 29.14 0.74 -44.75
N PHE A 577 28.50 0.25 -43.68
CA PHE A 577 27.58 -0.89 -43.72
C PHE A 577 26.40 -0.73 -42.73
N VAL A 578 26.25 0.43 -42.09
CA VAL A 578 25.14 0.74 -41.18
C VAL A 578 24.34 1.92 -41.70
N THR A 579 23.02 1.80 -41.67
CA THR A 579 22.09 2.92 -41.85
C THR A 579 21.41 3.24 -40.52
N VAL A 580 21.56 4.47 -40.06
CA VAL A 580 20.94 4.95 -38.81
C VAL A 580 19.63 5.64 -39.16
N LYS A 581 18.52 5.21 -38.55
CA LYS A 581 17.18 5.76 -38.81
C LYS A 581 16.49 6.08 -37.47
N PRO A 582 15.93 7.30 -37.29
CA PRO A 582 15.06 7.56 -36.17
C PRO A 582 13.76 6.75 -36.34
N ILE A 583 13.35 6.07 -35.27
CA ILE A 583 12.06 5.38 -35.20
C ILE A 583 11.35 5.81 -33.92
N LEU A 584 10.04 5.55 -33.86
CA LEU A 584 9.25 5.72 -32.65
C LEU A 584 8.88 4.36 -32.11
N GLY A 585 8.98 4.18 -30.78
CA GLY A 585 8.66 2.92 -30.14
C GLY A 585 8.34 3.09 -28.65
N PRO A 586 7.83 2.04 -28.01
CA PRO A 586 7.63 2.03 -26.56
C PRO A 586 8.95 1.89 -25.80
N GLU A 587 9.09 2.58 -24.67
CA GLU A 587 10.18 2.36 -23.71
C GLU A 587 9.96 1.10 -22.87
N THR A 588 8.71 0.82 -22.53
CA THR A 588 8.29 -0.36 -21.77
C THR A 588 7.11 -1.04 -22.48
N ILE A 589 7.10 -2.37 -22.46
CA ILE A 589 5.98 -3.17 -22.96
C ILE A 589 5.42 -3.96 -21.80
N GLU A 590 4.19 -3.63 -21.42
CA GLU A 590 3.46 -4.33 -20.36
C GLU A 590 2.67 -5.50 -20.95
N ARG A 591 2.47 -6.52 -20.12
CA ARG A 591 1.60 -7.65 -20.43
C ARG A 591 0.77 -8.01 -19.22
N TYR A 592 -0.49 -8.36 -19.46
CA TYR A 592 -1.41 -8.84 -18.45
C TYR A 592 -2.16 -10.04 -19.01
N ASN A 593 -2.25 -11.13 -18.24
CA ASN A 593 -2.85 -12.40 -18.68
C ASN A 593 -2.37 -12.84 -20.08
N LEU A 594 -1.05 -12.74 -20.33
CA LEU A 594 -0.34 -13.07 -21.59
C LEU A 594 -0.56 -12.09 -22.77
N PHE A 595 -1.54 -11.19 -22.68
CA PHE A 595 -1.80 -10.16 -23.69
C PHE A 595 -0.93 -8.94 -23.49
N ARG A 596 -0.60 -8.23 -24.58
CA ARG A 596 0.00 -6.89 -24.44
C ARG A 596 -1.07 -5.96 -23.87
N SER A 597 -0.68 -5.16 -22.89
CA SER A 597 -1.62 -4.31 -22.17
C SER A 597 -1.08 -2.91 -21.95
N ALA A 598 -1.99 -2.01 -21.59
CA ALA A 598 -1.67 -0.72 -21.02
C ALA A 598 -2.56 -0.49 -19.80
N ILE A 599 -1.96 -0.09 -18.68
CA ILE A 599 -2.71 0.24 -17.46
C ILE A 599 -3.23 1.68 -17.56
N VAL A 600 -4.53 1.85 -17.35
CA VAL A 600 -5.23 3.12 -17.20
C VAL A 600 -5.53 3.32 -15.73
N ASN A 601 -4.98 4.38 -15.16
CA ASN A 601 -5.21 4.79 -13.78
C ASN A 601 -6.26 5.90 -13.77
N GLY A 602 -7.07 5.96 -12.71
CA GLY A 602 -8.00 7.06 -12.49
C GLY A 602 -8.57 7.04 -11.08
N VAL A 603 -9.23 8.12 -10.69
CA VAL A 603 -9.90 8.22 -9.40
C VAL A 603 -11.37 8.61 -9.59
N PRO A 604 -12.26 8.27 -8.64
CA PRO A 604 -13.62 8.79 -8.63
C PRO A 604 -13.60 10.32 -8.61
N ALA A 605 -14.49 10.95 -9.38
CA ALA A 605 -14.66 12.39 -9.33
C ALA A 605 -15.18 12.83 -7.95
N PRO A 606 -14.92 14.07 -7.49
CA PRO A 606 -15.42 14.56 -6.22
C PRO A 606 -16.94 14.38 -6.08
N GLY A 607 -17.37 13.70 -5.02
CA GLY A 607 -18.79 13.38 -4.78
C GLY A 607 -19.26 12.03 -5.32
N PHE A 608 -18.40 11.29 -6.03
CA PHE A 608 -18.66 9.93 -6.51
C PHE A 608 -17.83 8.91 -5.73
N ALA A 609 -18.34 7.68 -5.62
CA ALA A 609 -17.63 6.57 -5.00
C ALA A 609 -16.92 5.67 -6.03
N SER A 610 -16.05 4.77 -5.54
CA SER A 610 -15.24 3.91 -6.41
C SER A 610 -16.07 2.96 -7.26
N GLY A 611 -17.16 2.40 -6.74
CA GLY A 611 -18.05 1.55 -7.54
C GLY A 611 -18.67 2.28 -8.73
N GLN A 612 -19.05 3.54 -8.56
CA GLN A 612 -19.62 4.35 -9.65
C GLN A 612 -18.58 4.65 -10.75
N ALA A 613 -17.33 4.89 -10.35
CA ALA A 613 -16.22 5.07 -11.28
C ALA A 613 -15.91 3.78 -12.06
N ILE A 614 -15.95 2.62 -11.39
CA ILE A 614 -15.79 1.30 -12.00
C ILE A 614 -16.91 1.08 -13.03
N GLU A 615 -18.17 1.27 -12.65
CA GLU A 615 -19.32 1.14 -13.56
C GLU A 615 -19.22 2.07 -14.77
N ALA A 616 -18.79 3.32 -14.58
CA ALA A 616 -18.58 4.26 -15.69
C ALA A 616 -17.51 3.78 -16.68
N MET A 617 -16.39 3.26 -16.16
CA MET A 617 -15.35 2.67 -16.99
C MET A 617 -15.77 1.37 -17.66
N GLU A 618 -16.61 0.55 -17.04
CA GLU A 618 -17.18 -0.66 -17.65
C GLU A 618 -18.13 -0.31 -18.80
N ARG A 619 -18.97 0.73 -18.63
CA ARG A 619 -19.81 1.23 -19.73
C ARG A 619 -18.94 1.62 -20.91
N LEU A 620 -17.87 2.39 -20.69
CA LEU A 620 -16.92 2.76 -21.74
C LEU A 620 -16.18 1.55 -22.34
N GLY A 621 -15.74 0.62 -21.51
CA GLY A 621 -15.09 -0.61 -21.93
C GLY A 621 -15.98 -1.43 -22.88
N ASN A 622 -17.29 -1.48 -22.59
CA ASN A 622 -18.26 -2.23 -23.38
C ASN A 622 -18.74 -1.49 -24.64
N SER A 623 -18.79 -0.15 -24.63
CA SER A 623 -19.34 0.64 -25.75
C SER A 623 -18.31 1.28 -26.68
N SER A 624 -17.11 1.55 -26.18
CA SER A 624 -16.16 2.47 -26.84
C SER A 624 -14.86 1.80 -27.27
N LEU A 625 -14.60 0.55 -26.87
CA LEU A 625 -13.41 -0.17 -27.28
C LEU A 625 -13.52 -0.66 -28.74
N PRO A 626 -12.49 -0.44 -29.58
CA PRO A 626 -12.45 -1.02 -30.91
C PRO A 626 -12.43 -2.56 -30.86
N GLN A 627 -12.85 -3.20 -31.96
CA GLN A 627 -12.83 -4.66 -32.05
C GLN A 627 -11.41 -5.22 -31.80
N GLY A 628 -11.31 -6.31 -31.02
CA GLY A 628 -10.03 -6.94 -30.67
C GLY A 628 -9.26 -6.23 -29.55
N TYR A 629 -9.91 -5.34 -28.82
CA TYR A 629 -9.48 -4.94 -27.47
C TYR A 629 -10.47 -5.48 -26.44
N THR A 630 -9.94 -5.83 -25.27
CA THR A 630 -10.73 -6.18 -24.09
C THR A 630 -10.16 -5.45 -22.89
N TYR A 631 -10.80 -5.56 -21.74
CA TYR A 631 -10.29 -5.00 -20.51
C TYR A 631 -10.34 -5.99 -19.36
N GLU A 632 -9.49 -5.76 -18.37
CA GLU A 632 -9.47 -6.46 -17.10
C GLU A 632 -9.32 -5.45 -15.97
N TRP A 633 -9.80 -5.84 -14.78
CA TRP A 633 -9.54 -5.08 -13.56
C TRP A 633 -8.36 -5.69 -12.81
N THR A 634 -7.54 -4.83 -12.20
CA THR A 634 -6.46 -5.25 -11.30
C THR A 634 -6.51 -4.45 -10.00
N GLY A 635 -5.67 -4.83 -9.04
CA GLY A 635 -5.47 -4.09 -7.81
C GLY A 635 -6.75 -3.92 -6.98
N MET A 636 -6.95 -2.73 -6.44
CA MET A 636 -8.10 -2.42 -5.57
C MET A 636 -9.45 -2.57 -6.28
N ALA A 637 -9.55 -2.20 -7.56
CA ALA A 637 -10.81 -2.31 -8.32
C ALA A 637 -11.24 -3.78 -8.50
N LEU A 638 -10.26 -4.68 -8.71
CA LEU A 638 -10.53 -6.12 -8.79
C LEU A 638 -11.05 -6.68 -7.46
N GLU A 639 -10.43 -6.30 -6.34
CA GLU A 639 -10.86 -6.76 -5.01
C GLU A 639 -12.23 -6.18 -4.61
N GLU A 640 -12.54 -4.94 -5.00
CA GLU A 640 -13.88 -4.36 -4.81
C GLU A 640 -14.96 -5.16 -5.54
N LYS A 641 -14.71 -5.55 -6.80
CA LYS A 641 -15.66 -6.38 -7.57
C LYS A 641 -15.88 -7.75 -6.94
N LYS A 642 -14.79 -8.44 -6.57
CA LYS A 642 -14.91 -9.75 -5.90
C LYS A 642 -15.65 -9.66 -4.58
N ALA A 643 -15.43 -8.60 -3.81
CA ALA A 643 -16.11 -8.37 -2.55
C ALA A 643 -17.63 -8.16 -2.72
N ALA A 644 -18.02 -7.39 -3.74
CA ALA A 644 -19.42 -7.14 -4.06
C ALA A 644 -20.18 -8.42 -4.42
N GLU A 645 -19.56 -9.30 -5.22
CA GLU A 645 -20.14 -10.60 -5.58
C GLU A 645 -20.35 -11.50 -4.35
N ALA A 646 -19.36 -11.60 -3.47
CA ALA A 646 -19.42 -12.45 -2.28
C ALA A 646 -20.38 -11.90 -1.19
N GLY A 647 -20.49 -10.59 -1.04
CA GLY A 647 -21.24 -9.95 0.06
C GLY A 647 -22.73 -10.29 0.08
N SER A 648 -23.35 -10.42 -1.10
CA SER A 648 -24.78 -10.76 -1.21
C SER A 648 -25.11 -12.15 -0.64
N LEU A 649 -24.26 -13.13 -0.94
CA LEU A 649 -24.42 -14.51 -0.46
C LEU A 649 -24.19 -14.61 1.05
N VAL A 650 -23.17 -13.92 1.57
CA VAL A 650 -22.87 -13.88 3.01
C VAL A 650 -24.00 -13.24 3.80
N PHE A 651 -24.62 -12.17 3.28
CA PHE A 651 -25.76 -11.52 3.92
C PHE A 651 -26.97 -12.46 4.02
N ILE A 652 -27.30 -13.16 2.93
CA ILE A 652 -28.39 -14.16 2.91
C ILE A 652 -28.10 -15.28 3.91
N LEU A 653 -26.87 -15.80 3.92
CA LEU A 653 -26.46 -16.85 4.83
C LEU A 653 -26.59 -16.40 6.30
N SER A 654 -26.19 -15.16 6.61
CA SER A 654 -26.31 -14.59 7.96
C SER A 654 -27.76 -14.53 8.44
N ILE A 655 -28.71 -14.18 7.55
CA ILE A 655 -30.14 -14.20 7.87
C ILE A 655 -30.62 -15.63 8.12
N ILE A 656 -30.21 -16.59 7.30
CA ILE A 656 -30.61 -18.00 7.43
C ILE A 656 -30.08 -18.61 8.73
N PHE A 657 -28.86 -18.28 9.14
CA PHE A 657 -28.30 -18.78 10.40
C PHE A 657 -28.95 -18.13 11.62
N ALA A 658 -29.40 -16.88 11.50
CA ALA A 658 -30.02 -16.14 12.59
C ALA A 658 -31.50 -16.50 12.80
N TYR A 659 -32.18 -16.96 11.76
CA TYR A 659 -33.55 -17.49 11.79
C TYR A 659 -33.57 -18.94 12.29
#